data_AF-A0A9P3BMH5-F1
#
_entry.id   AF-A0A9P3BMH5-F1
#
_cell.length_a   1.000
_cell.length_b   1.000
_cell.length_c   1.000
_cell.angle_alpha   90.00
_cell.angle_beta   90.00
_cell.angle_gamma   90.00
#
_symmetry.space_group_name_H-M   'P 1'
#
loop_
_entity.id
_entity.type
_entity.pdbx_description
1 polymer ?
#
loop_
_entity_poly.entity_id
_entity_poly.type
_entity_poly.pdbx_seq_one_letter_code
_entity_poly.pdbx_strand_id
1 'polypeptide(L)'
;MTLEGKGICSGKHAIADYLIEHQEFQLLELNNKNYPRITDDPEDDIRLQASELSTKRNSELLFDSVESLLDFATKRWRERWVTTDIWDAATIERFLQRPFFLLVSVDAPVSLRWKRFTDRCRRRQLDPPPLERFVLWNDRHLYDKEIGRAYLTDRAQVRLFNSCSSLEELHAALEALNLADEQRLRPNWDQYFMQLASLAAQRSNCMKRRVGCVLVRERRVISTGYNGTPRHLTNCNEETYIDQVHDAIVEKEEVLVYRHAFAFMLKRTLCWKQAESVYVKAQYSIAIRQIPQPLLVAFQMLMIHRCPCLTCTVKIAQVGISEVVYSQGYNMDQEVCLNHHTLVNAANRRQSAAILKAAGVCLRQFSPPRNGLVYLQNSQNIASDLPLIVSLSVLKHSTLSYGLRYRTAAMPTVHLLDYVAGNVRSLVNAINKVGFDVEWIKSPADIKNADRLMVPGVGHFGHCLSQLSEGGFLEPIRQHIELGKPFMGICVGLQALFEGSEEDTDTPGLGLIPQRMQKFNADTKSVPHIGWNSAMNTTSERQTFYGLNPNSKYYYVHSFAALYKAGVLENDGWSVATATYGDEEFIGAIARGNIFATQFHPEKSGQAGLRTLRAFLNGDKYQPIGTEGLEARKREDGLTRRIIACLDVRTNDAGDLVVTKGDQYDVREKVGVDAGGQVRNLGKPVDMAKRYYEQGADEVTFLNITSFRNCPLVDTPMLEILRRTSETVFVPLTIGGGIKDTIDPDGTHISALDVATMYFKSGADKVSIGSDAVIAAEEYYRRGEKLTGKTAIETISKAYGNQAVVVSVDPKRVYVTSPDDTEHHTIKTKYPNASGQTYCWYQCTIKGGRESRDIDVRQLVKAVEAMGAGEVLLNCIDKDGSNSGFDLELINDVKAAIKIPVIASSGAGVPKHFEDVFRYTTTDAALGAGMFHRGEFTVGQVKEHLRNEGFLVRNSESDE
;
A
#
# COMPACT_ATOMS: atom_id res chain seq x y z
N MET A 1 -39.26 3.39 -7.42
CA MET A 1 -39.73 2.72 -6.20
C MET A 1 -40.89 1.80 -6.57
N THR A 2 -40.93 0.58 -6.06
CA THR A 2 -42.08 -0.32 -6.28
C THR A 2 -42.76 -0.62 -4.96
N LEU A 3 -44.09 -0.50 -4.95
CA LEU A 3 -44.91 -0.82 -3.80
C LEU A 3 -45.65 -2.13 -4.03
N GLU A 4 -45.28 -3.14 -3.26
CA GLU A 4 -45.92 -4.44 -3.27
C GLU A 4 -46.82 -4.58 -2.04
N GLY A 5 -48.05 -5.06 -2.23
CA GLY A 5 -48.98 -5.33 -1.14
C GLY A 5 -48.94 -6.80 -0.79
N LYS A 6 -48.54 -7.12 0.43
CA LYS A 6 -48.47 -8.49 0.93
C LYS A 6 -49.85 -9.14 1.05
N GLY A 7 -50.87 -8.40 1.47
CA GLY A 7 -52.24 -8.89 1.56
C GLY A 7 -53.25 -7.96 0.86
N ILE A 8 -54.43 -8.51 0.55
CA ILE A 8 -55.56 -7.73 0.02
C ILE A 8 -55.84 -6.57 0.99
N CYS A 9 -55.97 -5.34 0.45
CA CYS A 9 -56.21 -4.11 1.22
C CYS A 9 -55.12 -3.72 2.26
N SER A 10 -53.86 -4.07 2.02
CA SER A 10 -52.74 -3.65 2.91
C SER A 10 -52.40 -2.16 2.86
N GLY A 11 -52.83 -1.44 1.81
CA GLY A 11 -52.65 0.01 1.69
C GLY A 11 -51.55 0.46 0.71
N LYS A 12 -51.06 -0.42 -0.17
CA LYS A 12 -50.01 -0.09 -1.16
C LYS A 12 -50.35 1.12 -2.05
N HIS A 13 -51.59 1.23 -2.52
CA HIS A 13 -52.01 2.35 -3.39
C HIS A 13 -52.07 3.67 -2.62
N ALA A 14 -52.54 3.67 -1.37
CA ALA A 14 -52.54 4.87 -0.53
C ALA A 14 -51.13 5.41 -0.28
N ILE A 15 -50.12 4.52 -0.18
CA ILE A 15 -48.72 4.92 -0.08
C ILE A 15 -48.20 5.45 -1.43
N ALA A 16 -48.61 4.86 -2.56
CA ALA A 16 -48.28 5.37 -3.89
C ALA A 16 -48.81 6.79 -4.09
N ASP A 17 -50.06 7.03 -3.67
CA ASP A 17 -50.73 8.32 -3.76
C ASP A 17 -50.03 9.36 -2.90
N TYR A 18 -49.65 9.00 -1.66
CA TYR A 18 -48.82 9.86 -0.81
C TYR A 18 -47.50 10.26 -1.48
N LEU A 19 -46.80 9.31 -2.13
CA LEU A 19 -45.53 9.61 -2.81
C LEU A 19 -45.72 10.54 -4.01
N ILE A 20 -46.83 10.42 -4.72
CA ILE A 20 -47.15 11.26 -5.88
C ILE A 20 -47.52 12.67 -5.43
N GLU A 21 -48.44 12.78 -4.46
CA GLU A 21 -49.02 14.05 -4.02
C GLU A 21 -48.05 14.89 -3.17
N HIS A 22 -47.21 14.23 -2.35
CA HIS A 22 -46.38 14.92 -1.36
C HIS A 22 -44.85 14.77 -1.58
N GLN A 23 -44.40 13.88 -2.46
CA GLN A 23 -42.96 13.60 -2.68
C GLN A 23 -42.54 13.67 -4.15
N GLU A 24 -43.39 14.23 -5.03
CA GLU A 24 -43.14 14.47 -6.46
C GLU A 24 -42.83 13.20 -7.28
N PHE A 25 -43.37 12.04 -6.88
CA PHE A 25 -43.24 10.83 -7.69
C PHE A 25 -44.22 10.83 -8.87
N GLN A 26 -43.80 10.25 -9.99
CA GLN A 26 -44.67 9.98 -11.14
C GLN A 26 -44.96 8.47 -11.25
N LEU A 27 -46.21 8.13 -11.60
CA LEU A 27 -46.69 6.76 -11.72
C LEU A 27 -46.26 6.15 -13.06
N LEU A 28 -45.64 4.97 -13.03
CA LEU A 28 -45.37 4.14 -14.21
C LEU A 28 -46.30 2.93 -14.20
N GLU A 29 -47.05 2.75 -15.29
CA GLU A 29 -48.03 1.67 -15.42
C GLU A 29 -47.57 0.64 -16.46
N LEU A 30 -47.79 -0.64 -16.15
CA LEU A 30 -47.54 -1.74 -17.08
C LEU A 30 -48.87 -2.22 -17.66
N ASN A 31 -48.98 -2.21 -18.98
CA ASN A 31 -50.12 -2.74 -19.74
C ASN A 31 -50.08 -4.27 -19.75
N ASN A 32 -50.26 -4.89 -18.59
CA ASN A 32 -50.19 -6.34 -18.47
C ASN A 32 -51.60 -6.95 -18.40
N LYS A 33 -51.99 -7.68 -19.46
CA LYS A 33 -53.30 -8.33 -19.60
C LYS A 33 -53.46 -9.63 -18.80
N ASN A 34 -52.41 -10.09 -18.10
CA ASN A 34 -52.43 -11.34 -17.34
C ASN A 34 -52.28 -11.10 -15.82
N TYR A 35 -53.34 -10.58 -15.20
CA TYR A 35 -53.44 -10.59 -13.74
C TYR A 35 -53.76 -12.03 -13.28
N PRO A 36 -52.94 -12.66 -12.41
CA PRO A 36 -53.31 -13.95 -11.86
C PRO A 36 -54.59 -13.81 -11.03
N ARG A 37 -55.66 -14.48 -11.47
CA ARG A 37 -56.95 -14.43 -10.79
C ARG A 37 -56.83 -15.11 -9.42
N ILE A 38 -57.18 -14.36 -8.38
CA ILE A 38 -57.18 -14.85 -6.99
C ILE A 38 -58.40 -15.76 -6.75
N THR A 39 -59.43 -15.62 -7.57
CA THR A 39 -60.67 -16.38 -7.52
C THR A 39 -61.08 -16.83 -8.92
N ASP A 40 -61.68 -18.01 -9.00
CA ASP A 40 -62.18 -18.59 -10.25
C ASP A 40 -63.62 -18.12 -10.55
N ASP A 41 -64.27 -17.45 -9.58
CA ASP A 41 -65.63 -16.90 -9.67
C ASP A 41 -65.61 -15.43 -10.19
N PRO A 42 -66.24 -15.13 -11.35
CA PRO A 42 -66.29 -13.78 -11.92
C PRO A 42 -66.90 -12.72 -11.01
N GLU A 43 -67.88 -13.05 -10.17
CA GLU A 43 -68.51 -12.08 -9.25
C GLU A 43 -67.57 -11.66 -8.11
N ASP A 44 -66.74 -12.60 -7.65
CA ASP A 44 -65.74 -12.33 -6.63
C ASP A 44 -64.54 -11.56 -7.17
N ASP A 45 -64.18 -11.75 -8.44
CA ASP A 45 -63.11 -11.01 -9.09
C ASP A 45 -63.41 -9.51 -9.10
N ILE A 46 -64.66 -9.14 -9.36
CA ILE A 46 -65.16 -7.75 -9.29
C ILE A 46 -64.95 -7.15 -7.88
N ARG A 47 -65.15 -7.93 -6.82
CA ARG A 47 -64.92 -7.49 -5.42
C ARG A 47 -63.43 -7.31 -5.11
N LEU A 48 -62.57 -8.09 -5.76
CA LEU A 48 -61.11 -8.12 -5.52
C LEU A 48 -60.36 -7.04 -6.31
N GLN A 49 -60.88 -6.61 -7.46
CA GLN A 49 -60.33 -5.51 -8.26
C GLN A 49 -60.01 -4.29 -7.38
N ALA A 50 -58.85 -3.67 -7.63
CA ALA A 50 -58.43 -2.46 -6.92
C ALA A 50 -59.47 -1.34 -7.08
N SER A 51 -59.46 -0.38 -6.15
CA SER A 51 -60.35 0.79 -6.21
C SER A 51 -60.04 1.64 -7.45
N GLU A 52 -60.62 1.33 -8.60
CA GLU A 52 -60.89 2.35 -9.62
C GLU A 52 -61.75 3.44 -8.96
N LEU A 53 -61.25 4.68 -9.04
CA LEU A 53 -61.74 5.97 -8.53
C LEU A 53 -60.70 6.54 -7.53
N SER A 54 -59.98 7.62 -7.82
CA SER A 54 -60.39 8.83 -8.53
C SER A 54 -59.30 9.49 -9.38
N THR A 55 -59.76 10.21 -10.40
CA THR A 55 -59.06 10.97 -11.44
C THR A 55 -58.42 10.13 -12.54
N LYS A 56 -58.86 10.41 -13.77
CA LYS A 56 -58.08 10.21 -15.00
C LYS A 56 -56.66 10.69 -14.73
N ARG A 57 -55.77 9.81 -14.27
CA ARG A 57 -54.35 10.09 -14.32
C ARG A 57 -54.03 9.98 -15.80
N ASN A 58 -53.69 11.10 -16.42
CA ASN A 58 -52.90 11.05 -17.64
C ASN A 58 -51.58 10.41 -17.24
N SER A 59 -51.52 9.09 -17.11
CA SER A 59 -50.25 8.38 -17.19
C SER A 59 -49.85 8.47 -18.66
N GLU A 60 -49.12 9.53 -19.03
CA GLU A 60 -48.47 9.59 -20.34
C GLU A 60 -47.45 8.45 -20.53
N LEU A 61 -47.19 7.69 -19.46
CA LEU A 61 -46.13 6.68 -19.34
C LEU A 61 -46.71 5.28 -19.08
N LEU A 62 -47.49 4.79 -20.05
CA LEU A 62 -47.96 3.40 -20.12
C LEU A 62 -46.97 2.56 -20.94
N PHE A 63 -46.55 1.41 -20.42
CA PHE A 63 -45.57 0.53 -21.08
C PHE A 63 -46.14 -0.86 -21.38
N ASP A 64 -45.93 -1.36 -22.59
CA ASP A 64 -46.39 -2.68 -23.03
C ASP A 64 -45.52 -3.84 -22.52
N SER A 65 -44.31 -3.55 -22.04
CA SER A 65 -43.41 -4.57 -21.49
C SER A 65 -42.57 -4.06 -20.32
N VAL A 66 -42.20 -4.99 -19.45
CA VAL A 66 -41.26 -4.76 -18.34
C VAL A 66 -39.92 -4.20 -18.85
N GLU A 67 -39.46 -4.68 -20.01
CA GLU A 67 -38.19 -4.26 -20.61
C GLU A 67 -38.23 -2.80 -21.07
N SER A 68 -39.32 -2.38 -21.72
CA SER A 68 -39.52 -0.98 -22.13
C SER A 68 -39.62 -0.03 -20.94
N LEU A 69 -40.30 -0.45 -19.86
CA LEU A 69 -40.39 0.35 -18.63
C LEU A 69 -39.01 0.47 -17.97
N LEU A 70 -38.28 -0.65 -17.88
CA LEU A 70 -36.95 -0.67 -17.25
C LEU A 70 -35.96 0.20 -18.04
N ASP A 71 -35.97 0.16 -19.37
CA ASP A 71 -35.12 1.00 -20.22
C ASP A 71 -35.45 2.49 -20.03
N PHE A 72 -36.74 2.85 -20.02
CA PHE A 72 -37.20 4.21 -19.76
C PHE A 72 -36.73 4.72 -18.39
N ALA A 73 -37.00 3.96 -17.33
CA ALA A 73 -36.63 4.32 -15.97
C ALA A 73 -35.10 4.38 -15.79
N THR A 74 -34.34 3.51 -16.48
CA THR A 74 -32.87 3.51 -16.42
C THR A 74 -32.27 4.76 -17.07
N LYS A 75 -32.82 5.21 -18.21
CA LYS A 75 -32.38 6.45 -18.87
C LYS A 75 -32.68 7.70 -18.03
N ARG A 76 -33.73 7.64 -17.20
CA ARG A 76 -34.21 8.74 -16.34
C ARG A 76 -34.07 8.43 -14.85
N TRP A 77 -33.00 7.74 -14.46
CA TRP A 77 -32.83 7.20 -13.11
C TRP A 77 -32.76 8.26 -11.98
N ARG A 78 -32.55 9.54 -12.33
CA ARG A 78 -32.53 10.67 -11.38
C ARG A 78 -33.93 11.23 -11.08
N GLU A 79 -34.93 10.86 -11.88
CA GLU A 79 -36.32 11.26 -11.68
C GLU A 79 -37.03 10.28 -10.72
N ARG A 80 -38.10 10.74 -10.06
CA ARG A 80 -38.80 9.97 -9.02
C ARG A 80 -39.98 9.19 -9.60
N TRP A 81 -39.84 7.87 -9.66
CA TRP A 81 -40.83 6.98 -10.26
C TRP A 81 -41.43 6.02 -9.24
N VAL A 82 -42.74 5.78 -9.29
CA VAL A 82 -43.43 4.74 -8.49
C VAL A 82 -44.22 3.80 -9.39
N THR A 83 -44.22 2.51 -9.08
CA THR A 83 -45.12 1.54 -9.74
C THR A 83 -45.69 0.56 -8.72
N THR A 84 -46.93 0.14 -8.94
CA THR A 84 -47.64 -0.87 -8.14
C THR A 84 -47.86 -2.19 -8.88
N ASP A 85 -47.39 -2.25 -10.14
CA ASP A 85 -47.82 -3.22 -11.15
C ASP A 85 -46.78 -4.31 -11.38
N ILE A 86 -46.17 -4.78 -10.28
CA ILE A 86 -45.20 -5.87 -10.32
C ILE A 86 -45.80 -7.08 -9.60
N TRP A 87 -45.86 -8.21 -10.32
CA TRP A 87 -46.70 -9.35 -9.94
C TRP A 87 -45.96 -10.69 -9.90
N ASP A 88 -44.74 -10.78 -10.44
CA ASP A 88 -43.97 -12.01 -10.56
C ASP A 88 -42.50 -11.84 -10.12
N ALA A 89 -41.86 -12.97 -9.82
CA ALA A 89 -40.47 -13.04 -9.34
C ALA A 89 -39.46 -12.51 -10.36
N ALA A 90 -39.63 -12.90 -11.62
CA ALA A 90 -38.67 -12.64 -12.69
C ALA A 90 -38.59 -11.15 -13.00
N THR A 91 -39.73 -10.46 -12.97
CA THR A 91 -39.81 -9.01 -13.06
C THR A 91 -39.03 -8.38 -11.92
N ILE A 92 -39.28 -8.74 -10.66
CA ILE A 92 -38.60 -8.15 -9.50
C ILE A 92 -37.08 -8.36 -9.56
N GLU A 93 -36.60 -9.53 -9.94
CA GLU A 93 -35.17 -9.79 -10.10
C GLU A 93 -34.51 -8.87 -11.13
N ARG A 94 -35.19 -8.61 -12.25
CA ARG A 94 -34.69 -7.68 -13.28
C ARG A 94 -34.60 -6.24 -12.76
N PHE A 95 -35.58 -5.80 -11.98
CA PHE A 95 -35.55 -4.47 -11.37
C PHE A 95 -34.49 -4.36 -10.26
N LEU A 96 -34.31 -5.40 -9.44
CA LEU A 96 -33.32 -5.43 -8.35
C LEU A 96 -31.86 -5.40 -8.84
N GLN A 97 -31.60 -5.76 -10.10
CA GLN A 97 -30.28 -5.58 -10.71
C GLN A 97 -29.88 -4.10 -10.88
N ARG A 98 -30.84 -3.16 -10.76
CA ARG A 98 -30.56 -1.73 -10.90
C ARG A 98 -30.30 -1.08 -9.53
N PRO A 99 -29.19 -0.36 -9.35
CA PRO A 99 -28.78 0.18 -8.04
C PRO A 99 -29.66 1.32 -7.52
N PHE A 100 -30.54 1.87 -8.36
CA PHE A 100 -31.49 2.94 -8.02
C PHE A 100 -32.90 2.41 -7.70
N PHE A 101 -33.09 1.09 -7.67
CA PHE A 101 -34.39 0.48 -7.44
C PHE A 101 -34.62 0.14 -5.96
N LEU A 102 -35.79 0.51 -5.43
CA LEU A 102 -36.23 0.19 -4.07
C LEU A 102 -37.56 -0.57 -4.11
N LEU A 103 -37.59 -1.79 -3.57
CA LEU A 103 -38.80 -2.58 -3.36
C LEU A 103 -39.30 -2.41 -1.93
N VAL A 104 -40.56 -1.98 -1.80
CA VAL A 104 -41.23 -1.77 -0.52
C VAL A 104 -42.41 -2.71 -0.44
N SER A 105 -42.41 -3.58 0.57
CA SER A 105 -43.53 -4.48 0.88
C SER A 105 -44.43 -3.83 1.92
N VAL A 106 -45.75 -3.91 1.74
CA VAL A 106 -46.76 -3.29 2.61
C VAL A 106 -47.71 -4.36 3.13
N ASP A 107 -47.78 -4.50 4.44
CA ASP A 107 -48.66 -5.43 5.15
C ASP A 107 -49.52 -4.71 6.20
N ALA A 108 -50.59 -5.33 6.67
CA ALA A 108 -51.44 -4.81 7.74
C ALA A 108 -52.16 -5.96 8.46
N PRO A 109 -52.60 -5.77 9.73
CA PRO A 109 -53.37 -6.78 10.45
C PRO A 109 -54.60 -7.25 9.65
N VAL A 110 -54.85 -8.57 9.62
CA VAL A 110 -55.95 -9.18 8.85
C VAL A 110 -57.29 -8.53 9.18
N SER A 111 -57.55 -8.25 10.46
CA SER A 111 -58.78 -7.56 10.92
C SER A 111 -58.95 -6.17 10.32
N LEU A 112 -57.85 -5.41 10.20
CA LEU A 112 -57.87 -4.07 9.62
C LEU A 112 -58.00 -4.11 8.10
N ARG A 113 -57.33 -5.07 7.45
CA ARG A 113 -57.46 -5.33 6.01
C ARG A 113 -58.88 -5.75 5.65
N TRP A 114 -59.50 -6.58 6.49
CA TRP A 114 -60.89 -6.97 6.35
C TRP A 114 -61.82 -5.75 6.45
N LYS A 115 -61.68 -4.93 7.49
CA LYS A 115 -62.45 -3.69 7.65
C LYS A 115 -62.32 -2.77 6.43
N ARG A 116 -61.08 -2.52 5.96
CA ARG A 116 -60.79 -1.71 4.76
C ARG A 116 -61.45 -2.30 3.50
N PHE A 117 -61.45 -3.62 3.36
CA PHE A 117 -62.09 -4.32 2.25
C PHE A 117 -63.62 -4.20 2.30
N THR A 118 -64.23 -4.43 3.46
CA THR A 118 -65.67 -4.26 3.67
C THR A 118 -66.12 -2.83 3.37
N ASP A 119 -65.37 -1.83 3.86
CA ASP A 119 -65.68 -0.42 3.60
C ASP A 119 -65.54 -0.07 2.12
N ARG A 120 -64.59 -0.68 1.40
CA ARG A 120 -64.45 -0.56 -0.06
C ARG A 120 -65.65 -1.17 -0.80
N CYS A 121 -66.10 -2.37 -0.43
CA CYS A 121 -67.28 -3.00 -1.02
C CYS A 121 -68.53 -2.13 -0.82
N ARG A 122 -68.74 -1.61 0.39
CA ARG A 122 -69.86 -0.70 0.70
C ARG A 122 -69.83 0.57 -0.14
N ARG A 123 -68.67 1.22 -0.31
CA ARG A 123 -68.51 2.40 -1.18
C ARG A 123 -68.85 2.11 -2.64
N ARG A 124 -68.61 0.87 -3.09
CA ARG A 124 -68.91 0.38 -4.43
C ARG A 124 -70.31 -0.22 -4.58
N GLN A 125 -71.14 -0.14 -3.54
CA GLN A 125 -72.47 -0.76 -3.51
C GLN A 125 -72.45 -2.29 -3.76
N LEU A 126 -71.35 -2.95 -3.37
CA LEU A 126 -71.20 -4.41 -3.42
C LEU A 126 -71.36 -5.01 -2.03
N ASP A 127 -71.97 -6.19 -1.94
CA ASP A 127 -72.09 -6.93 -0.68
C ASP A 127 -70.73 -7.54 -0.28
N PRO A 128 -70.21 -7.25 0.94
CA PRO A 128 -68.96 -7.83 1.41
C PRO A 128 -69.12 -9.33 1.74
N PRO A 129 -68.12 -10.17 1.43
CA PRO A 129 -68.16 -11.60 1.72
C PRO A 129 -68.08 -11.89 3.24
N PRO A 130 -68.23 -13.15 3.68
CA PRO A 130 -67.86 -13.53 5.04
C PRO A 130 -66.34 -13.40 5.28
N LEU A 131 -65.92 -13.16 6.53
CA LEU A 131 -64.51 -13.04 6.91
C LEU A 131 -63.70 -14.29 6.52
N GLU A 132 -64.28 -15.49 6.67
CA GLU A 132 -63.64 -16.75 6.29
C GLU A 132 -63.26 -16.77 4.79
N ARG A 133 -64.17 -16.34 3.91
CA ARG A 133 -63.92 -16.27 2.46
C ARG A 133 -62.81 -15.25 2.14
N PHE A 134 -62.77 -14.13 2.86
CA PHE A 134 -61.67 -13.16 2.73
C PHE A 134 -60.31 -13.70 3.19
N VAL A 135 -60.28 -14.47 4.28
CA VAL A 135 -59.04 -15.10 4.77
C VAL A 135 -58.53 -16.13 3.76
N LEU A 136 -59.41 -16.95 3.19
CA LEU A 136 -59.03 -17.92 2.14
C LEU A 136 -58.44 -17.24 0.90
N TRP A 137 -59.04 -16.13 0.44
CA TRP A 137 -58.47 -15.34 -0.66
C TRP A 137 -57.12 -14.73 -0.30
N ASN A 138 -56.98 -14.24 0.93
CA ASN A 138 -55.71 -13.72 1.40
C ASN A 138 -54.61 -14.78 1.44
N ASP A 139 -54.93 -15.99 1.89
CA ASP A 139 -53.97 -17.08 1.97
C ASP A 139 -53.58 -17.58 0.59
N ARG A 140 -54.54 -17.70 -0.33
CA ARG A 140 -54.26 -17.99 -1.74
C ARG A 140 -53.39 -16.89 -2.38
N HIS A 141 -53.63 -15.62 -2.05
CA HIS A 141 -52.80 -14.50 -2.52
C HIS A 141 -51.35 -14.53 -2.01
N LEU A 142 -51.13 -15.11 -0.84
CA LEU A 142 -49.84 -15.12 -0.16
C LEU A 142 -49.01 -16.38 -0.42
N TYR A 143 -49.65 -17.54 -0.33
CA TYR A 143 -48.97 -18.82 -0.15
C TYR A 143 -49.22 -19.82 -1.27
N ASP A 144 -50.04 -19.48 -2.26
CA ASP A 144 -50.24 -20.32 -3.43
C ASP A 144 -48.94 -20.53 -4.22
N LYS A 145 -48.76 -21.71 -4.81
CA LYS A 145 -47.51 -22.09 -5.49
C LYS A 145 -47.28 -21.35 -6.79
N GLU A 146 -48.35 -20.95 -7.50
CA GLU A 146 -48.26 -20.29 -8.80
C GLU A 146 -48.45 -18.78 -8.69
N ILE A 147 -49.30 -18.33 -7.76
CA ILE A 147 -49.70 -16.91 -7.64
C ILE A 147 -49.32 -16.25 -6.31
N GLY A 148 -48.78 -17.01 -5.34
CA GLY A 148 -48.53 -16.56 -3.98
C GLY A 148 -47.36 -15.58 -3.88
N ARG A 149 -47.53 -14.49 -3.12
CA ARG A 149 -46.57 -13.37 -3.07
C ARG A 149 -45.64 -13.36 -1.86
N ALA A 150 -45.70 -14.39 -1.01
CA ALA A 150 -44.88 -14.44 0.21
C ALA A 150 -43.37 -14.33 -0.09
N TYR A 151 -42.91 -14.91 -1.21
CA TYR A 151 -41.49 -14.89 -1.58
C TYR A 151 -41.00 -13.49 -2.02
N LEU A 152 -41.89 -12.63 -2.52
CA LEU A 152 -41.56 -11.27 -2.95
C LEU A 152 -41.32 -10.35 -1.75
N THR A 153 -42.09 -10.56 -0.69
CA THR A 153 -41.91 -9.87 0.61
C THR A 153 -40.50 -10.07 1.14
N ASP A 154 -39.92 -11.27 0.96
CA ASP A 154 -38.61 -11.55 1.50
C ASP A 154 -37.49 -10.78 0.81
N ARG A 155 -37.71 -10.39 -0.44
CA ARG A 155 -36.77 -9.59 -1.25
C ARG A 155 -36.90 -8.08 -1.02
N ALA A 156 -37.96 -7.61 -0.37
CA ALA A 156 -38.19 -6.18 -0.13
C ALA A 156 -37.17 -5.59 0.86
N GLN A 157 -36.55 -4.48 0.49
CA GLN A 157 -35.59 -3.75 1.33
C GLN A 157 -36.28 -3.04 2.51
N VAL A 158 -37.54 -2.62 2.33
CA VAL A 158 -38.37 -1.99 3.36
C VAL A 158 -39.69 -2.75 3.46
N ARG A 159 -40.06 -3.17 4.67
CA ARG A 159 -41.31 -3.87 4.96
C ARG A 159 -42.14 -3.00 5.89
N LEU A 160 -43.17 -2.36 5.36
CA LEU A 160 -44.07 -1.49 6.09
C LEU A 160 -45.22 -2.30 6.68
N PHE A 161 -45.34 -2.28 8.00
CA PHE A 161 -46.51 -2.82 8.69
C PHE A 161 -47.45 -1.66 9.04
N ASN A 162 -48.50 -1.52 8.24
CA ASN A 162 -49.50 -0.46 8.32
C ASN A 162 -50.60 -0.83 9.32
N SER A 163 -50.40 -0.43 10.58
CA SER A 163 -51.41 -0.50 11.64
C SER A 163 -52.32 0.73 11.71
N CYS A 164 -52.11 1.76 10.87
CA CYS A 164 -52.83 3.03 10.92
C CYS A 164 -54.32 2.85 10.59
N SER A 165 -55.17 3.53 11.35
CA SER A 165 -56.62 3.43 11.23
C SER A 165 -57.22 4.44 10.25
N SER A 166 -56.50 5.52 9.92
CA SER A 166 -56.88 6.58 8.99
C SER A 166 -55.75 6.93 7.98
N LEU A 167 -56.08 7.68 6.92
CA LEU A 167 -55.10 8.17 5.95
C LEU A 167 -54.18 9.26 6.53
N GLU A 168 -54.73 10.15 7.36
CA GLU A 168 -53.95 11.21 8.04
C GLU A 168 -52.85 10.61 8.94
N GLU A 169 -53.19 9.57 9.70
CA GLU A 169 -52.24 8.84 10.55
C GLU A 169 -51.16 8.15 9.70
N LEU A 170 -51.56 7.60 8.55
CA LEU A 170 -50.63 6.99 7.60
C LEU A 170 -49.68 8.02 6.98
N HIS A 171 -50.18 9.19 6.57
CA HIS A 171 -49.37 10.24 5.96
C HIS A 171 -48.35 10.80 6.97
N ALA A 172 -48.77 11.06 8.21
CA ALA A 172 -47.86 11.49 9.27
C ALA A 172 -46.77 10.44 9.57
N ALA A 173 -47.13 9.15 9.56
CA ALA A 173 -46.17 8.08 9.77
C ALA A 173 -45.18 7.93 8.59
N LEU A 174 -45.63 8.16 7.35
CA LEU A 174 -44.78 8.13 6.15
C LEU A 174 -43.85 9.35 6.07
N GLU A 175 -44.33 10.53 6.47
CA GLU A 175 -43.53 11.75 6.56
C GLU A 175 -42.38 11.58 7.56
N ALA A 176 -42.69 11.07 8.76
CA ALA A 176 -41.68 10.77 9.78
C ALA A 176 -40.69 9.68 9.34
N LEU A 177 -41.11 8.75 8.47
CA LEU A 177 -40.25 7.70 7.94
C LEU A 177 -39.30 8.20 6.85
N ASN A 178 -39.69 9.22 6.08
CA ASN A 178 -39.01 9.71 4.89
C ASN A 178 -38.61 8.56 3.94
N LEU A 179 -39.61 7.97 3.28
CA LEU A 179 -39.41 6.81 2.40
C LEU A 179 -38.54 7.12 1.17
N ALA A 180 -38.44 8.40 0.78
CA ALA A 180 -37.68 8.88 -0.37
C ALA A 180 -36.18 9.15 -0.08
N ASP A 181 -35.69 8.86 1.13
CA ASP A 181 -34.29 9.07 1.49
C ASP A 181 -33.33 8.25 0.60
N GLU A 182 -32.50 8.94 -0.19
CA GLU A 182 -31.54 8.35 -1.12
C GLU A 182 -30.49 7.46 -0.44
N GLN A 183 -30.22 7.67 0.86
CA GLN A 183 -29.30 6.84 1.65
C GLN A 183 -29.77 5.38 1.76
N ARG A 184 -31.05 5.11 1.45
CA ARG A 184 -31.64 3.75 1.40
C ARG A 184 -31.20 2.97 0.18
N LEU A 185 -30.93 3.65 -0.94
CA LEU A 185 -30.48 3.05 -2.20
C LEU A 185 -28.97 2.85 -2.21
N ARG A 186 -28.25 3.85 -1.70
CA ARG A 186 -26.80 3.81 -1.58
C ARG A 186 -26.38 4.22 -0.17
N PRO A 187 -25.88 3.28 0.66
CA PRO A 187 -25.43 3.63 2.00
C PRO A 187 -24.31 4.68 1.89
N ASN A 188 -24.42 5.73 2.70
CA ASN A 188 -23.30 6.66 2.87
C ASN A 188 -22.11 5.94 3.55
N TRP A 189 -20.96 6.59 3.56
CA TRP A 189 -19.73 6.00 4.12
C TRP A 189 -19.89 5.57 5.57
N ASP A 190 -20.56 6.38 6.40
CA ASP A 190 -20.78 6.04 7.81
C ASP A 190 -21.66 4.79 7.95
N GLN A 191 -22.72 4.67 7.15
CA GLN A 191 -23.59 3.51 7.16
C GLN A 191 -22.86 2.26 6.70
N TYR A 192 -22.07 2.36 5.63
CA TYR A 192 -21.25 1.26 5.13
C TYR A 192 -20.26 0.77 6.21
N PHE A 193 -19.50 1.68 6.83
CA PHE A 193 -18.52 1.29 7.84
C PHE A 193 -19.16 0.82 9.15
N MET A 194 -20.31 1.38 9.54
CA MET A 194 -21.04 0.93 10.71
C MET A 194 -21.65 -0.46 10.51
N GLN A 195 -22.10 -0.79 9.29
CA GLN A 195 -22.50 -2.14 8.94
C GLN A 195 -21.33 -3.13 9.03
N LEU A 196 -20.15 -2.74 8.54
CA LEU A 196 -18.93 -3.56 8.70
C LEU A 196 -18.54 -3.74 10.17
N ALA A 197 -18.68 -2.70 11.00
CA ALA A 197 -18.44 -2.80 12.45
C ALA A 197 -19.44 -3.74 13.13
N SER A 198 -20.70 -3.71 12.68
CA SER A 198 -21.75 -4.61 13.16
C SER A 198 -21.50 -6.06 12.73
N LEU A 199 -21.02 -6.27 11.50
CA LEU A 199 -20.63 -7.60 11.01
C LEU A 199 -19.41 -8.14 11.76
N ALA A 200 -18.40 -7.29 12.02
CA ALA A 200 -17.27 -7.66 12.85
C ALA A 200 -17.72 -8.07 14.27
N ALA A 201 -18.68 -7.35 14.86
CA ALA A 201 -19.25 -7.69 16.16
C ALA A 201 -19.89 -9.09 16.18
N GLN A 202 -20.49 -9.55 15.08
CA GLN A 202 -21.09 -10.90 15.01
C GLN A 202 -20.06 -12.02 15.15
N ARG A 203 -18.78 -11.78 14.83
CA ARG A 203 -17.69 -12.73 15.06
C ARG A 203 -17.25 -12.82 16.52
N SER A 204 -17.77 -11.95 17.39
CA SER A 204 -17.52 -12.01 18.83
C SER A 204 -18.12 -13.28 19.44
N ASN A 205 -17.27 -14.03 20.13
CA ASN A 205 -17.65 -15.17 20.96
C ASN A 205 -17.84 -14.78 22.45
N CYS A 206 -17.97 -13.49 22.76
CA CYS A 206 -18.25 -13.05 24.13
C CYS A 206 -19.71 -13.33 24.50
N MET A 207 -19.92 -14.05 25.61
CA MET A 207 -21.24 -14.41 26.13
C MET A 207 -21.97 -13.25 26.83
N LYS A 208 -21.28 -12.17 27.22
CA LYS A 208 -21.92 -11.00 27.84
C LYS A 208 -22.41 -10.00 26.81
N ARG A 209 -21.53 -9.57 25.89
CA ARG A 209 -21.88 -8.56 24.90
C ARG A 209 -20.96 -8.63 23.69
N ARG A 210 -21.54 -8.55 22.50
CA ARG A 210 -20.82 -8.52 21.23
C ARG A 210 -20.54 -7.08 20.82
N VAL A 211 -19.26 -6.74 20.62
CA VAL A 211 -18.78 -5.41 20.23
C VAL A 211 -17.82 -5.56 19.06
N GLY A 212 -17.99 -4.70 18.06
CA GLY A 212 -17.13 -4.63 16.89
C GLY A 212 -16.75 -3.19 16.56
N CYS A 213 -15.63 -3.04 15.87
CA CYS A 213 -15.13 -1.76 15.39
C CYS A 213 -14.52 -1.87 14.00
N VAL A 214 -14.46 -0.74 13.31
CA VAL A 214 -13.76 -0.56 12.04
C VAL A 214 -12.98 0.75 12.13
N LEU A 215 -11.68 0.66 11.82
CA LEU A 215 -10.82 1.84 11.69
C LEU A 215 -10.81 2.27 10.22
N VAL A 216 -11.06 3.56 9.98
CA VAL A 216 -11.24 4.13 8.64
C VAL A 216 -10.30 5.31 8.46
N ARG A 217 -9.67 5.39 7.28
CA ARG A 217 -8.92 6.56 6.81
C ARG A 217 -9.24 6.79 5.35
N GLU A 218 -9.51 8.03 4.95
CA GLU A 218 -9.77 8.41 3.55
C GLU A 218 -10.85 7.52 2.86
N ARG A 219 -11.93 7.21 3.59
CA ARG A 219 -13.02 6.31 3.14
C ARG A 219 -12.56 4.87 2.82
N ARG A 220 -11.45 4.43 3.42
CA ARG A 220 -10.92 3.07 3.30
C ARG A 220 -10.82 2.40 4.65
N VAL A 221 -11.23 1.12 4.72
CA VAL A 221 -11.09 0.30 5.93
C VAL A 221 -9.62 -0.05 6.13
N ILE A 222 -9.03 0.40 7.23
CA ILE A 222 -7.66 0.10 7.63
C ILE A 222 -7.59 -1.22 8.39
N SER A 223 -8.54 -1.44 9.31
CA SER A 223 -8.61 -2.65 10.12
C SER A 223 -10.01 -2.85 10.69
N THR A 224 -10.34 -4.09 11.03
CA THR A 224 -11.59 -4.47 11.71
C THR A 224 -11.26 -5.22 13.00
N GLY A 225 -12.08 -5.04 14.04
CA GLY A 225 -11.85 -5.67 15.34
C GLY A 225 -13.16 -6.07 16.01
N TYR A 226 -13.09 -7.07 16.87
CA TYR A 226 -14.22 -7.50 17.72
C TYR A 226 -13.71 -8.12 19.02
N ASN A 227 -14.53 -8.07 20.06
CA ASN A 227 -14.14 -8.58 21.38
C ASN A 227 -14.31 -10.11 21.42
N GLY A 228 -13.39 -10.81 22.07
CA GLY A 228 -13.44 -12.27 22.15
C GLY A 228 -12.25 -12.87 22.90
N THR A 229 -12.29 -14.19 23.08
CA THR A 229 -11.22 -14.94 23.75
C THR A 229 -9.97 -15.01 22.85
N PRO A 230 -8.76 -14.70 23.35
CA PRO A 230 -7.52 -14.83 22.58
C PRO A 230 -7.30 -16.27 22.09
N ARG A 231 -6.49 -16.43 21.04
CA ARG A 231 -6.13 -17.77 20.51
C ARG A 231 -5.46 -18.59 21.62
N HIS A 232 -5.78 -19.88 21.68
CA HIS A 232 -5.25 -20.85 22.65
C HIS A 232 -5.76 -20.70 24.09
N LEU A 233 -6.81 -19.90 24.32
CA LEU A 233 -7.53 -19.84 25.60
C LEU A 233 -8.96 -20.36 25.41
N THR A 234 -9.41 -21.20 26.34
CA THR A 234 -10.78 -21.72 26.40
C THR A 234 -11.78 -20.59 26.61
N ASN A 235 -12.90 -20.63 25.88
CA ASN A 235 -13.93 -19.61 25.99
C ASN A 235 -14.86 -19.90 27.17
N CYS A 236 -15.45 -18.85 27.77
CA CYS A 236 -16.44 -18.95 28.83
C CYS A 236 -17.68 -19.81 28.48
N ASN A 237 -17.92 -20.15 27.21
CA ASN A 237 -18.98 -21.06 26.78
C ASN A 237 -18.57 -22.55 26.79
N GLU A 238 -17.29 -22.86 26.98
CA GLU A 238 -16.72 -24.22 26.91
C GLU A 238 -16.44 -24.82 28.31
N GLU A 239 -16.55 -24.04 29.39
CA GLU A 239 -16.46 -24.51 30.78
C GLU A 239 -17.69 -24.14 31.61
N THR A 240 -18.30 -25.15 32.24
CA THR A 240 -19.24 -24.98 33.35
C THR A 240 -18.48 -24.82 34.66
N TYR A 241 -17.86 -23.66 34.89
CA TYR A 241 -17.77 -23.00 36.20
C TYR A 241 -16.87 -21.77 36.09
N ILE A 242 -17.46 -20.60 36.34
CA ILE A 242 -16.73 -19.36 36.57
C ILE A 242 -16.03 -19.55 37.90
N ASP A 243 -14.75 -19.99 37.95
CA ASP A 243 -13.82 -19.70 39.06
C ASP A 243 -12.38 -20.24 38.86
N GLN A 244 -12.10 -21.17 37.95
CA GLN A 244 -10.76 -21.79 37.83
C GLN A 244 -9.73 -21.05 36.93
N VAL A 245 -10.09 -19.92 36.31
CA VAL A 245 -9.11 -19.10 35.56
C VAL A 245 -8.15 -18.34 36.50
N HIS A 246 -8.39 -18.35 37.81
CA HIS A 246 -7.53 -17.67 38.78
C HIS A 246 -6.23 -18.45 39.09
N ASP A 247 -6.28 -19.79 39.13
CA ASP A 247 -5.17 -20.59 39.65
C ASP A 247 -4.19 -21.06 38.56
N ALA A 248 -4.64 -21.23 37.31
CA ALA A 248 -3.79 -21.71 36.21
C ALA A 248 -2.72 -20.71 35.72
N ILE A 249 -2.77 -19.45 36.18
CA ILE A 249 -1.81 -18.39 35.78
C ILE A 249 -0.64 -18.28 36.77
N VAL A 250 -0.71 -18.93 37.94
CA VAL A 250 0.31 -18.78 39.01
C VAL A 250 1.41 -19.85 38.96
N GLU A 251 1.20 -21.01 38.34
CA GLU A 251 2.14 -22.15 38.45
C GLU A 251 3.05 -22.42 37.23
N LYS A 252 3.05 -21.59 36.18
CA LYS A 252 3.99 -21.74 35.04
C LYS A 252 4.85 -20.50 34.84
N GLU A 253 5.67 -20.17 35.83
CA GLU A 253 6.87 -19.35 35.65
C GLU A 253 8.00 -20.21 35.08
N GLU A 254 7.95 -20.46 33.78
CA GLU A 254 9.13 -20.66 32.92
C GLU A 254 8.58 -20.85 31.50
N VAL A 255 8.81 -19.85 30.63
CA VAL A 255 8.79 -19.85 29.16
C VAL A 255 8.29 -18.48 28.63
N LEU A 256 9.22 -17.80 27.96
CA LEU A 256 9.10 -16.64 27.05
C LEU A 256 8.80 -15.23 27.60
N VAL A 257 9.90 -14.54 27.87
CA VAL A 257 10.24 -13.13 27.57
C VAL A 257 9.23 -12.38 26.68
N TYR A 258 8.25 -11.71 27.30
CA TYR A 258 7.66 -10.45 26.83
C TYR A 258 7.30 -9.62 28.06
N ARG A 259 8.31 -9.02 28.71
CA ARG A 259 8.14 -8.04 29.79
C ARG A 259 8.64 -6.67 29.34
N HIS A 260 7.67 -5.82 28.98
CA HIS A 260 7.56 -4.36 29.15
C HIS A 260 6.28 -4.00 28.36
N ALA A 261 5.10 -3.67 28.90
CA ALA A 261 4.60 -3.09 30.15
C ALA A 261 3.09 -3.48 30.24
N PHE A 262 2.38 -3.70 31.34
CA PHE A 262 2.56 -3.29 32.74
C PHE A 262 1.67 -4.23 33.58
N ALA A 263 2.28 -5.02 34.46
CA ALA A 263 1.59 -5.74 35.51
C ALA A 263 1.51 -4.83 36.75
N PHE A 264 0.37 -4.19 36.99
CA PHE A 264 -0.07 -3.72 38.31
C PHE A 264 -1.59 -3.42 38.25
N MET A 265 -2.34 -3.82 39.28
CA MET A 265 -3.81 -3.86 39.39
C MET A 265 -4.55 -5.03 38.70
N LEU A 266 -4.31 -6.23 39.22
CA LEU A 266 -5.20 -7.39 39.15
C LEU A 266 -5.85 -7.60 40.52
N LYS A 267 -6.88 -6.81 40.86
CA LYS A 267 -7.90 -7.21 41.83
C LYS A 267 -9.26 -6.70 41.35
N ARG A 268 -10.12 -7.65 40.97
CA ARG A 268 -11.52 -7.56 40.54
C ARG A 268 -11.79 -7.22 39.06
N THR A 269 -12.63 -8.07 38.46
CA THR A 269 -13.43 -7.91 37.22
C THR A 269 -12.74 -8.05 35.85
N LEU A 270 -12.38 -9.29 35.49
CA LEU A 270 -11.98 -9.69 34.12
C LEU A 270 -13.06 -9.48 33.04
N CYS A 271 -14.29 -9.15 33.42
CA CYS A 271 -15.39 -9.03 32.47
C CYS A 271 -15.65 -7.60 31.93
N TRP A 272 -15.03 -6.59 32.54
CA TRP A 272 -15.15 -5.18 32.09
C TRP A 272 -14.10 -4.80 31.03
N LYS A 273 -13.03 -5.59 30.90
CA LYS A 273 -11.85 -5.27 30.09
C LYS A 273 -11.92 -5.75 28.62
N GLN A 274 -13.00 -6.37 28.18
CA GLN A 274 -13.05 -7.01 26.85
C GLN A 274 -13.11 -6.05 25.65
N ALA A 275 -13.33 -4.75 25.87
CA ALA A 275 -13.07 -3.76 24.83
C ALA A 275 -11.56 -3.63 24.55
N GLU A 276 -10.67 -3.90 25.54
CA GLU A 276 -9.22 -3.83 25.38
C GLU A 276 -8.69 -4.76 24.27
N SER A 277 -9.27 -5.94 24.06
CA SER A 277 -8.78 -6.89 23.02
C SER A 277 -8.99 -6.38 21.60
N VAL A 278 -10.03 -5.56 21.39
CA VAL A 278 -10.34 -4.91 20.12
C VAL A 278 -9.30 -3.84 19.80
N TYR A 279 -8.98 -3.03 20.81
CA TYR A 279 -7.98 -1.98 20.71
C TYR A 279 -6.57 -2.54 20.63
N VAL A 280 -6.23 -3.62 21.32
CA VAL A 280 -4.90 -4.25 21.20
C VAL A 280 -4.68 -4.76 19.78
N LYS A 281 -5.70 -5.27 19.06
CA LYS A 281 -5.55 -5.63 17.64
C LYS A 281 -5.47 -4.41 16.70
N ALA A 282 -6.21 -3.34 16.98
CA ALA A 282 -6.09 -2.08 16.25
C ALA A 282 -4.73 -1.41 16.50
N GLN A 283 -4.26 -1.43 17.74
CA GLN A 283 -2.98 -0.93 18.21
C GLN A 283 -1.83 -1.83 17.76
N TYR A 284 -2.02 -3.15 17.57
CA TYR A 284 -1.06 -4.01 16.86
C TYR A 284 -1.02 -3.66 15.38
N SER A 285 -2.16 -3.31 14.76
CA SER A 285 -2.17 -2.84 13.37
C SER A 285 -1.50 -1.46 13.21
N ILE A 286 -1.55 -0.62 14.26
CA ILE A 286 -0.85 0.67 14.36
C ILE A 286 0.62 0.49 14.82
N ALA A 287 0.95 -0.50 15.66
CA ALA A 287 2.32 -0.78 16.09
C ALA A 287 3.12 -1.54 15.03
N ILE A 288 2.44 -2.33 14.19
CA ILE A 288 3.00 -2.89 12.94
C ILE A 288 3.14 -1.80 11.86
N ARG A 289 2.55 -0.61 12.04
CA ARG A 289 2.69 0.57 11.18
C ARG A 289 3.11 1.79 12.00
N GLN A 290 4.37 1.84 12.44
CA GLN A 290 4.93 3.03 13.09
C GLN A 290 4.76 4.26 12.18
N ILE A 291 3.84 5.17 12.52
CA ILE A 291 3.67 6.47 11.86
C ILE A 291 4.40 7.52 12.73
N PRO A 292 5.36 8.28 12.18
CA PRO A 292 6.01 9.39 12.89
C PRO A 292 5.00 10.49 13.26
N GLN A 293 5.17 11.10 14.42
CA GLN A 293 4.18 11.99 15.04
C GLN A 293 3.95 13.39 14.41
N PRO A 294 4.64 13.91 13.37
CA PRO A 294 4.24 15.20 12.81
C PRO A 294 3.17 15.11 11.70
N LEU A 295 2.72 13.91 11.29
CA LEU A 295 1.72 13.72 10.23
C LEU A 295 0.34 13.28 10.74
N LEU A 296 -0.06 13.77 11.92
CA LEU A 296 -1.44 13.65 12.42
C LEU A 296 -2.40 14.64 11.74
N VAL A 297 -2.32 14.76 10.41
CA VAL A 297 -3.26 15.54 9.61
C VAL A 297 -3.67 14.76 8.36
N ALA A 298 -4.35 13.63 8.59
CA ALA A 298 -5.33 13.07 7.67
C ALA A 298 -6.34 12.28 8.49
N PHE A 299 -7.42 12.97 8.87
CA PHE A 299 -8.57 12.55 9.67
C PHE A 299 -8.79 11.02 9.78
N GLN A 300 -8.48 10.43 10.94
CA GLN A 300 -8.71 9.01 11.26
C GLN A 300 -10.05 8.86 11.99
N MET A 301 -10.97 8.06 11.42
CA MET A 301 -12.30 7.84 11.96
C MET A 301 -12.45 6.41 12.50
N LEU A 302 -12.91 6.28 13.74
CA LEU A 302 -13.19 4.99 14.39
C LEU A 302 -14.70 4.76 14.47
N MET A 303 -15.18 3.73 13.77
CA MET A 303 -16.57 3.31 13.78
C MET A 303 -16.73 2.19 14.82
N ILE A 304 -17.54 2.41 15.84
CA ILE A 304 -17.77 1.45 16.92
C ILE A 304 -19.26 1.18 17.13
N HIS A 305 -19.59 -0.08 17.38
CA HIS A 305 -20.98 -0.45 17.57
C HIS A 305 -21.60 0.20 18.85
N ARG A 306 -20.80 0.42 19.89
CA ARG A 306 -21.21 1.05 21.17
C ARG A 306 -20.30 2.21 21.55
N CYS A 307 -20.85 3.22 22.22
CA CYS A 307 -20.10 4.35 22.79
C CYS A 307 -18.92 3.84 23.67
N PRO A 308 -17.72 4.44 23.60
CA PRO A 308 -16.57 3.92 24.33
C PRO A 308 -16.75 4.18 25.85
N CYS A 309 -16.28 3.25 26.68
CA CYS A 309 -16.19 3.51 28.12
C CYS A 309 -15.00 4.42 28.44
N LEU A 310 -14.92 4.93 29.67
CA LEU A 310 -13.86 5.85 30.11
C LEU A 310 -12.44 5.32 29.82
N THR A 311 -12.22 4.03 30.06
CA THR A 311 -10.92 3.37 29.79
C THR A 311 -10.60 3.33 28.29
N CYS A 312 -11.59 3.04 27.44
CA CYS A 312 -11.42 3.09 25.99
C CYS A 312 -11.21 4.52 25.50
N THR A 313 -11.91 5.49 26.08
CA THR A 313 -11.78 6.92 25.78
C THR A 313 -10.35 7.42 26.01
N VAL A 314 -9.73 7.10 27.15
CA VAL A 314 -8.34 7.50 27.42
C VAL A 314 -7.39 6.92 26.38
N LYS A 315 -7.59 5.65 25.99
CA LYS A 315 -6.76 5.00 24.97
C LYS A 315 -6.99 5.58 23.57
N ILE A 316 -8.23 5.87 23.20
CA ILE A 316 -8.59 6.53 21.93
C ILE A 316 -7.86 7.88 21.82
N ALA A 317 -7.85 8.67 22.90
CA ALA A 317 -7.16 9.95 22.95
C ALA A 317 -5.63 9.83 22.75
N GLN A 318 -5.01 8.71 23.15
CA GLN A 318 -3.56 8.49 23.07
C GLN A 318 -3.09 7.95 21.72
N VAL A 319 -4.00 7.44 20.89
CA VAL A 319 -3.68 6.66 19.67
C VAL A 319 -3.79 7.50 18.38
N GLY A 320 -4.18 8.79 18.48
CA GLY A 320 -4.25 9.71 17.34
C GLY A 320 -5.53 9.59 16.50
N ILE A 321 -6.63 9.11 17.10
CA ILE A 321 -7.93 9.05 16.44
C ILE A 321 -8.56 10.45 16.47
N SER A 322 -8.97 11.00 15.33
CA SER A 322 -9.55 12.35 15.27
C SER A 322 -11.07 12.36 15.39
N GLU A 323 -11.75 11.27 15.01
CA GLU A 323 -13.21 11.14 15.11
C GLU A 323 -13.61 9.73 15.56
N VAL A 324 -14.58 9.65 16.47
CA VAL A 324 -15.22 8.40 16.90
C VAL A 324 -16.71 8.50 16.61
N VAL A 325 -17.21 7.56 15.82
CA VAL A 325 -18.63 7.46 15.47
C VAL A 325 -19.19 6.18 16.08
N TYR A 326 -20.28 6.29 16.84
CA TYR A 326 -20.86 5.16 17.54
C TYR A 326 -22.34 4.93 17.24
N SER A 327 -22.80 3.67 17.18
CA SER A 327 -24.21 3.35 16.86
C SER A 327 -25.13 3.33 18.10
N GLN A 328 -24.72 2.69 19.20
CA GLN A 328 -25.56 2.53 20.39
C GLN A 328 -24.90 3.15 21.65
N GLY A 329 -25.68 3.84 22.48
CA GLY A 329 -25.28 4.21 23.84
C GLY A 329 -25.22 3.01 24.79
N TYR A 330 -24.90 3.14 26.08
CA TYR A 330 -25.08 2.04 27.04
C TYR A 330 -26.56 1.97 27.49
N ASN A 331 -27.19 0.78 27.48
CA ASN A 331 -28.61 0.61 27.89
C ASN A 331 -28.89 0.81 29.39
N MET A 332 -27.89 1.17 30.20
CA MET A 332 -28.11 1.59 31.59
C MET A 332 -28.59 3.05 31.71
N ASP A 333 -28.80 3.73 30.57
CA ASP A 333 -29.12 5.16 30.49
C ASP A 333 -30.60 5.47 30.19
N GLN A 334 -31.48 4.46 30.02
CA GLN A 334 -32.92 4.66 29.74
C GLN A 334 -33.87 4.27 30.89
N GLU A 335 -33.42 3.60 31.94
CA GLU A 335 -34.19 3.47 33.18
C GLU A 335 -33.94 4.69 34.08
N VAL A 336 -34.54 5.82 33.70
CA VAL A 336 -34.88 6.86 34.69
C VAL A 336 -36.27 6.54 35.20
N CYS A 337 -36.33 5.79 36.30
CA CYS A 337 -37.25 6.04 37.42
C CYS A 337 -37.03 4.97 38.49
N LEU A 338 -36.76 5.42 39.73
CA LEU A 338 -36.70 4.66 40.98
C LEU A 338 -35.41 3.86 41.23
N ASN A 339 -34.33 4.54 41.62
CA ASN A 339 -33.52 4.25 42.82
C ASN A 339 -32.14 4.95 42.79
N HIS A 340 -31.69 5.40 43.96
CA HIS A 340 -30.63 6.39 44.26
C HIS A 340 -29.17 6.11 43.76
N HIS A 341 -28.93 5.18 42.83
CA HIS A 341 -27.59 4.94 42.25
C HIS A 341 -27.32 5.69 40.92
N THR A 342 -28.11 6.73 40.63
CA THR A 342 -28.37 7.26 39.29
C THR A 342 -27.62 8.54 38.90
N LEU A 343 -26.46 8.85 39.50
CA LEU A 343 -25.62 10.01 39.10
C LEU A 343 -24.32 9.65 38.36
N VAL A 344 -23.91 8.38 38.36
CA VAL A 344 -22.57 7.98 37.87
C VAL A 344 -22.53 7.74 36.35
N ASN A 345 -23.62 7.33 35.71
CA ASN A 345 -23.58 6.84 34.31
C ASN A 345 -23.81 7.92 33.25
N ALA A 346 -24.72 8.88 33.47
CA ALA A 346 -24.79 10.10 32.65
C ALA A 346 -23.51 10.95 32.79
N ALA A 347 -22.87 10.92 33.96
CA ALA A 347 -21.56 11.52 34.20
C ALA A 347 -20.46 10.83 33.38
N ASN A 348 -20.47 9.50 33.24
CA ASN A 348 -19.48 8.77 32.42
C ASN A 348 -19.54 9.14 30.93
N ARG A 349 -20.73 9.35 30.35
CA ARG A 349 -20.87 9.77 28.95
C ARG A 349 -20.42 11.23 28.77
N ARG A 350 -20.74 12.12 29.72
CA ARG A 350 -20.26 13.52 29.76
C ARG A 350 -18.75 13.60 29.96
N GLN A 351 -18.16 12.75 30.80
CA GLN A 351 -16.72 12.65 31.02
C GLN A 351 -16.00 12.09 29.80
N SER A 352 -16.54 11.06 29.15
CA SER A 352 -15.94 10.49 27.95
C SER A 352 -15.94 11.50 26.79
N ALA A 353 -17.05 12.22 26.59
CA ALA A 353 -17.12 13.30 25.62
C ALA A 353 -16.19 14.47 25.97
N ALA A 354 -16.07 14.84 27.25
CA ALA A 354 -15.18 15.90 27.71
C ALA A 354 -13.69 15.55 27.53
N ILE A 355 -13.30 14.31 27.84
CA ILE A 355 -11.91 13.82 27.67
C ILE A 355 -11.54 13.75 26.19
N LEU A 356 -12.41 13.19 25.35
CA LEU A 356 -12.19 13.14 23.91
C LEU A 356 -12.09 14.56 23.32
N LYS A 357 -12.98 15.47 23.73
CA LYS A 357 -12.93 16.87 23.30
C LYS A 357 -11.66 17.59 23.76
N ALA A 358 -11.21 17.37 24.99
CA ALA A 358 -9.96 17.93 25.51
C ALA A 358 -8.72 17.38 24.79
N ALA A 359 -8.79 16.15 24.28
CA ALA A 359 -7.76 15.52 23.45
C ALA A 359 -7.89 15.83 21.94
N GLY A 360 -8.82 16.70 21.53
CA GLY A 360 -9.03 17.06 20.12
C GLY A 360 -9.78 16.01 19.28
N VAL A 361 -10.43 15.02 19.91
CA VAL A 361 -11.17 13.94 19.26
C VAL A 361 -12.67 14.26 19.19
N CYS A 362 -13.24 14.28 17.99
CA CYS A 362 -14.67 14.46 17.77
C CYS A 362 -15.43 13.16 18.11
N LEU A 363 -16.53 13.25 18.89
CA LEU A 363 -17.39 12.11 19.20
C LEU A 363 -18.79 12.35 18.62
N ARG A 364 -19.28 11.46 17.76
CA ARG A 364 -20.57 11.59 17.06
C ARG A 364 -21.38 10.30 17.15
N GLN A 365 -22.70 10.41 17.29
CA GLN A 365 -23.60 9.25 17.24
C GLN A 365 -24.08 9.04 15.79
N PHE A 366 -24.05 7.80 15.32
CA PHE A 366 -24.56 7.38 14.03
C PHE A 366 -26.06 7.07 14.13
N SER A 367 -26.86 7.66 13.23
CA SER A 367 -28.30 7.42 13.11
C SER A 367 -28.63 7.01 11.67
N PRO A 368 -28.87 5.72 11.38
CA PRO A 368 -29.22 5.26 10.03
C PRO A 368 -30.70 5.50 9.70
N PRO A 369 -31.07 5.56 8.40
CA PRO A 369 -32.46 5.46 7.98
C PRO A 369 -33.09 4.13 8.45
N ARG A 370 -34.36 4.16 8.91
CA ARG A 370 -35.06 2.96 9.39
C ARG A 370 -35.36 1.99 8.23
N ASN A 371 -34.64 0.88 8.14
CA ASN A 371 -34.79 -0.18 7.12
C ASN A 371 -35.31 -1.49 7.75
N GLY A 372 -35.77 -2.45 6.93
CA GLY A 372 -36.33 -3.72 7.41
C GLY A 372 -37.82 -3.62 7.77
N LEU A 373 -38.26 -4.30 8.84
CA LEU A 373 -39.65 -4.24 9.31
C LEU A 373 -39.91 -2.95 10.09
N VAL A 374 -40.78 -2.10 9.54
CA VAL A 374 -41.14 -0.80 10.11
C VAL A 374 -42.61 -0.83 10.51
N TYR A 375 -42.88 -0.68 11.80
CA TYR A 375 -44.24 -0.51 12.32
C TYR A 375 -44.66 0.95 12.18
N LEU A 376 -45.69 1.20 11.36
CA LEU A 376 -46.32 2.50 11.25
C LEU A 376 -47.31 2.64 12.41
N GLN A 377 -46.82 3.14 13.56
CA GLN A 377 -47.59 3.36 14.78
C GLN A 377 -47.56 4.83 15.21
N ASN A 378 -48.57 5.19 15.99
CA ASN A 378 -48.90 6.53 16.48
C ASN A 378 -47.68 7.34 16.99
N SER A 379 -47.59 8.59 16.55
CA SER A 379 -46.43 9.50 16.63
C SER A 379 -46.04 9.99 18.04
N GLN A 380 -46.51 9.36 19.12
CA GLN A 380 -46.29 9.84 20.50
C GLN A 380 -44.98 9.41 21.15
N ASN A 381 -44.20 8.49 20.55
CA ASN A 381 -42.94 8.00 21.13
C ASN A 381 -41.66 8.46 20.38
N ILE A 382 -41.72 9.51 19.55
CA ILE A 382 -40.58 9.93 18.71
C ILE A 382 -39.76 11.09 19.34
N ALA A 383 -40.15 11.61 20.50
CA ALA A 383 -39.55 12.80 21.11
C ALA A 383 -38.34 12.54 22.06
N SER A 384 -37.40 11.65 21.73
CA SER A 384 -36.18 11.46 22.55
C SER A 384 -34.84 11.78 21.88
N ASP A 385 -34.82 12.17 20.60
CA ASP A 385 -33.57 12.41 19.84
C ASP A 385 -33.50 13.82 19.22
N LEU A 386 -33.65 14.87 20.04
CA LEU A 386 -33.23 16.23 19.66
C LEU A 386 -31.80 16.50 20.18
N PRO A 387 -30.89 17.08 19.38
CA PRO A 387 -29.54 17.39 19.82
C PRO A 387 -29.57 18.52 20.86
N LEU A 388 -29.12 18.22 22.08
CA LEU A 388 -28.89 19.20 23.14
C LEU A 388 -27.77 20.18 22.72
N ILE A 389 -28.15 21.36 22.24
CA ILE A 389 -27.26 22.52 22.16
C ILE A 389 -27.08 23.05 23.58
N VAL A 390 -25.87 22.94 24.14
CA VAL A 390 -25.52 23.56 25.42
C VAL A 390 -24.54 24.70 25.19
N SER A 391 -24.99 25.91 25.53
CA SER A 391 -24.20 27.14 25.57
C SER A 391 -23.12 27.07 26.66
N LEU A 392 -21.89 27.42 26.30
CA LEU A 392 -20.73 27.53 27.19
C LEU A 392 -20.80 28.87 27.94
N SER A 393 -21.13 28.84 29.22
CA SER A 393 -20.73 29.90 30.14
C SER A 393 -20.57 29.35 31.56
N VAL A 394 -19.52 29.84 32.24
CA VAL A 394 -19.17 29.62 33.66
C VAL A 394 -18.36 28.35 33.98
N LEU A 395 -17.03 28.51 34.04
CA LEU A 395 -16.24 28.30 35.27
C LEU A 395 -14.79 28.78 35.03
N LYS A 396 -14.52 30.01 35.47
CA LYS A 396 -13.17 30.54 35.71
C LYS A 396 -12.71 30.12 37.12
N HIS A 397 -11.41 29.87 37.23
CA HIS A 397 -10.58 29.79 38.45
C HIS A 397 -10.79 28.60 39.42
N SER A 398 -9.82 27.69 39.43
CA SER A 398 -8.85 27.61 40.54
C SER A 398 -7.74 26.61 40.22
N THR A 399 -6.52 27.09 40.35
CA THR A 399 -5.25 26.38 40.22
C THR A 399 -5.10 25.40 41.37
N LEU A 400 -4.86 24.12 41.08
CA LEU A 400 -4.23 23.20 42.04
C LEU A 400 -3.26 22.30 41.29
N SER A 401 -2.00 22.67 41.43
CA SER A 401 -0.82 21.93 41.01
C SER A 401 -0.75 20.59 41.74
N TYR A 402 -0.96 19.49 41.01
CA TYR A 402 -0.34 18.21 41.33
C TYR A 402 0.54 17.83 40.14
N GLY A 403 1.81 18.19 40.25
CA GLY A 403 2.83 17.80 39.30
C GLY A 403 3.11 16.31 39.43
N LEU A 404 2.72 15.54 38.42
CA LEU A 404 3.51 14.40 37.97
C LEU A 404 4.01 14.72 36.57
N ARG A 405 5.24 15.25 36.51
CA ARG A 405 6.00 15.37 35.27
C ARG A 405 6.41 13.96 34.83
N TYR A 406 5.60 13.28 34.03
CA TYR A 406 6.13 12.31 33.08
C TYR A 406 6.58 13.09 31.84
N ARG A 407 7.86 13.48 31.79
CA ARG A 407 8.49 13.89 30.54
C ARG A 407 8.62 12.65 29.67
N THR A 408 7.73 12.46 28.70
CA THR A 408 8.07 11.71 27.50
C THR A 408 9.09 12.56 26.74
N ALA A 409 10.36 12.14 26.70
CA ALA A 409 11.33 12.81 25.85
C ALA A 409 10.85 12.71 24.40
N ALA A 410 10.63 13.85 23.74
CA ALA A 410 10.41 13.88 22.30
C ALA A 410 11.62 13.22 21.61
N MET A 411 11.39 12.45 20.54
CA MET A 411 12.51 11.87 19.79
C MET A 411 13.38 13.01 19.26
N PRO A 412 14.72 12.90 19.35
CA PRO A 412 15.61 13.92 18.83
C PRO A 412 15.43 14.06 17.32
N THR A 413 15.46 15.30 16.83
CA THR A 413 15.28 15.62 15.41
C THR A 413 16.62 15.82 14.71
N VAL A 414 16.64 15.52 13.41
CA VAL A 414 17.72 15.87 12.49
C VAL A 414 17.13 16.61 11.29
N HIS A 415 17.80 17.66 10.84
CA HIS A 415 17.33 18.43 9.70
C HIS A 415 17.92 17.86 8.42
N LEU A 416 17.05 17.52 7.47
CA LEU A 416 17.42 16.94 6.18
C LEU A 416 17.06 17.91 5.06
N LEU A 417 18.02 18.19 4.18
CA LEU A 417 17.81 19.07 3.04
C LEU A 417 16.95 18.39 1.95
N ASP A 418 15.80 18.99 1.62
CA ASP A 418 14.92 18.55 0.55
C ASP A 418 15.21 19.31 -0.75
N TYR A 419 16.31 18.96 -1.43
CA TYR A 419 16.62 19.57 -2.73
C TYR A 419 16.21 18.72 -3.94
N VAL A 420 15.26 17.79 -3.77
CA VAL A 420 14.62 17.02 -4.85
C VAL A 420 15.61 16.37 -5.84
N ALA A 421 16.47 15.48 -5.36
CA ALA A 421 17.24 14.59 -6.24
C ALA A 421 17.29 13.15 -5.68
N GLY A 422 16.44 12.27 -6.24
CA GLY A 422 16.54 10.82 -6.04
C GLY A 422 15.78 10.25 -4.83
N ASN A 423 16.30 9.13 -4.30
CA ASN A 423 15.67 8.31 -3.26
C ASN A 423 15.99 8.79 -1.84
N VAL A 424 15.42 9.92 -1.44
CA VAL A 424 15.59 10.44 -0.07
C VAL A 424 14.82 9.60 0.98
N ARG A 425 13.81 8.83 0.53
CA ARG A 425 12.95 8.02 1.39
C ARG A 425 13.72 6.96 2.17
N SER A 426 14.68 6.29 1.54
CA SER A 426 15.48 5.26 2.21
C SER A 426 16.30 5.86 3.36
N LEU A 427 16.83 7.07 3.18
CA LEU A 427 17.55 7.79 4.23
C LEU A 427 16.61 8.19 5.37
N VAL A 428 15.42 8.70 5.08
CA VAL A 428 14.40 9.00 6.11
C VAL A 428 14.04 7.76 6.91
N ASN A 429 13.81 6.62 6.24
CA ASN A 429 13.50 5.37 6.91
C ASN A 429 14.67 4.86 7.76
N ALA A 430 15.91 5.02 7.29
CA ALA A 430 17.11 4.67 8.05
C ALA A 430 17.28 5.55 9.30
N ILE A 431 17.06 6.86 9.19
CA ILE A 431 17.07 7.81 10.31
C ILE A 431 16.00 7.44 11.35
N ASN A 432 14.77 7.18 10.90
CA ASN A 432 13.68 6.73 11.77
C ASN A 432 14.02 5.41 12.47
N LYS A 433 14.63 4.47 11.74
CA LYS A 433 15.04 3.15 12.27
C LYS A 433 16.12 3.27 13.35
N VAL A 434 17.00 4.27 13.31
CA VAL A 434 18.01 4.52 14.34
C VAL A 434 17.52 5.44 15.48
N GLY A 435 16.24 5.80 15.50
CA GLY A 435 15.59 6.47 16.64
C GLY A 435 15.55 7.99 16.59
N PHE A 436 15.69 8.59 15.39
CA PHE A 436 15.62 10.03 15.16
C PHE A 436 14.46 10.36 14.22
N ASP A 437 13.85 11.54 14.38
CA ASP A 437 12.85 12.05 13.43
C ASP A 437 13.50 13.04 12.45
N VAL A 438 12.98 13.08 11.22
CA VAL A 438 13.44 14.02 10.18
C VAL A 438 12.59 15.30 10.18
N GLU A 439 13.26 16.43 10.27
CA GLU A 439 12.70 17.76 9.99
C GLU A 439 13.22 18.25 8.63
N TRP A 440 12.32 18.69 7.75
CA TRP A 440 12.68 19.06 6.39
C TRP A 440 13.13 20.51 6.29
N ILE A 441 14.29 20.72 5.68
CA ILE A 441 14.71 22.06 5.23
C ILE A 441 14.16 22.26 3.82
N LYS A 442 13.19 23.16 3.70
CA LYS A 442 12.52 23.49 2.43
C LYS A 442 12.95 24.85 1.89
N SER A 443 13.52 25.68 2.75
CA SER A 443 14.04 26.99 2.39
C SER A 443 15.39 27.23 3.08
N PRO A 444 16.26 28.09 2.53
CA PRO A 444 17.54 28.40 3.14
C PRO A 444 17.41 28.98 4.57
N ALA A 445 16.29 29.62 4.87
CA ALA A 445 15.99 30.18 6.18
C ALA A 445 15.79 29.11 7.27
N ASP A 446 15.48 27.86 6.90
CA ASP A 446 15.26 26.77 7.85
C ASP A 446 16.58 26.21 8.40
N ILE A 447 17.69 26.36 7.66
CA ILE A 447 19.02 25.84 8.05
C ILE A 447 19.47 26.41 9.40
N LYS A 448 19.16 27.66 9.71
CA LYS A 448 19.56 28.30 10.97
C LYS A 448 19.00 27.57 12.21
N ASN A 449 17.84 26.91 12.07
CA ASN A 449 17.16 26.16 13.12
C ASN A 449 17.73 24.74 13.27
N ALA A 450 18.56 24.28 12.32
CA ALA A 450 19.14 22.96 12.38
C ALA A 450 20.17 22.87 13.51
N ASP A 451 19.95 21.94 14.44
CA ASP A 451 20.98 21.51 15.40
C ASP A 451 21.94 20.49 14.78
N ARG A 452 21.42 19.68 13.85
CA ARG A 452 22.19 18.72 13.04
C ARG A 452 21.67 18.80 11.61
N LEU A 453 22.57 19.01 10.66
CA LEU A 453 22.25 19.14 9.24
C LEU A 453 22.75 17.93 8.47
N MET A 454 21.88 17.33 7.66
CA MET A 454 22.23 16.30 6.69
C MET A 454 21.94 16.79 5.28
N VAL A 455 22.94 16.67 4.40
CA VAL A 455 22.85 16.99 2.97
C VAL A 455 23.03 15.70 2.19
N PRO A 456 21.93 15.01 1.82
CA PRO A 456 21.98 13.84 0.97
C PRO A 456 22.21 14.28 -0.48
N GLY A 457 22.88 13.48 -1.31
CA GLY A 457 22.95 13.83 -2.71
C GLY A 457 23.12 12.63 -3.62
N VAL A 458 22.14 12.45 -4.52
CA VAL A 458 22.13 11.43 -5.56
C VAL A 458 22.05 12.14 -6.90
N GLY A 459 22.91 11.77 -7.85
CA GLY A 459 22.81 12.21 -9.24
C GLY A 459 24.06 12.91 -9.74
N HIS A 460 23.87 13.67 -10.82
CA HIS A 460 24.93 14.43 -11.46
C HIS A 460 25.36 15.62 -10.60
N PHE A 461 26.66 15.78 -10.34
CA PHE A 461 27.26 16.83 -9.51
C PHE A 461 26.77 18.22 -9.92
N GLY A 462 26.91 18.56 -11.21
CA GLY A 462 26.50 19.87 -11.73
C GLY A 462 25.02 20.17 -11.53
N HIS A 463 24.16 19.15 -11.69
CA HIS A 463 22.71 19.31 -11.51
C HIS A 463 22.37 19.57 -10.04
N CYS A 464 22.96 18.79 -9.13
CA CYS A 464 22.75 18.96 -7.69
C CYS A 464 23.25 20.32 -7.19
N LEU A 465 24.48 20.69 -7.53
CA LEU A 465 25.09 21.92 -7.03
C LEU A 465 24.47 23.17 -7.66
N SER A 466 24.04 23.12 -8.92
CA SER A 466 23.28 24.21 -9.54
C SER A 466 21.95 24.43 -8.83
N GLN A 467 21.19 23.37 -8.51
CA GLN A 467 19.95 23.50 -7.74
C GLN A 467 20.19 24.05 -6.33
N LEU A 468 21.25 23.62 -5.65
CA LEU A 468 21.61 24.15 -4.33
C LEU A 468 22.01 25.63 -4.39
N SER A 469 22.72 26.02 -5.45
CA SER A 469 23.13 27.40 -5.71
C SER A 469 21.94 28.30 -6.02
N GLU A 470 21.11 27.92 -7.00
CA GLU A 470 19.89 28.64 -7.41
C GLU A 470 18.88 28.73 -6.26
N GLY A 471 18.78 27.67 -5.46
CA GLY A 471 17.95 27.64 -4.25
C GLY A 471 18.50 28.49 -3.10
N GLY A 472 19.74 29.00 -3.19
CA GLY A 472 20.36 29.84 -2.17
C GLY A 472 20.82 29.08 -0.92
N PHE A 473 21.06 27.77 -1.01
CA PHE A 473 21.42 26.91 0.12
C PHE A 473 22.92 26.89 0.45
N LEU A 474 23.79 27.16 -0.53
CA LEU A 474 25.25 27.00 -0.36
C LEU A 474 25.82 27.83 0.81
N GLU A 475 25.44 29.10 0.88
CA GLU A 475 25.97 30.02 1.90
C GLU A 475 25.44 29.69 3.31
N PRO A 476 24.14 29.43 3.52
CA PRO A 476 23.65 28.94 4.81
C PRO A 476 24.25 27.59 5.26
N ILE A 477 24.57 26.68 4.33
CA ILE A 477 25.30 25.44 4.65
C ILE A 477 26.71 25.78 5.17
N ARG A 478 27.43 26.68 4.50
CA ARG A 478 28.75 27.14 4.94
C ARG A 478 28.69 27.75 6.35
N GLN A 479 27.73 28.63 6.60
CA GLN A 479 27.54 29.24 7.92
C GLN A 479 27.21 28.22 9.01
N HIS A 480 26.38 27.21 8.71
CA HIS A 480 26.11 26.11 9.66
C HIS A 480 27.38 25.36 10.05
N ILE A 481 28.25 25.09 9.08
CA ILE A 481 29.55 24.43 9.30
C ILE A 481 30.47 25.33 10.14
N GLU A 482 30.57 26.63 9.82
CA GLU A 482 31.41 27.61 10.53
C GLU A 482 30.99 27.81 11.99
N LEU A 483 29.69 27.69 12.28
CA LEU A 483 29.15 27.72 13.64
C LEU A 483 29.50 26.48 14.48
N GLY A 484 30.19 25.49 13.90
CA GLY A 484 30.59 24.26 14.60
C GLY A 484 29.45 23.27 14.83
N LYS A 485 28.30 23.44 14.16
CA LYS A 485 27.14 22.56 14.28
C LYS A 485 27.32 21.28 13.46
N PRO A 486 26.90 20.09 13.94
CA PRO A 486 27.05 18.84 13.21
C PRO A 486 26.51 18.89 11.77
N PHE A 487 27.34 18.45 10.83
CA PHE A 487 27.04 18.37 9.41
C PHE A 487 27.39 16.97 8.88
N MET A 488 26.47 16.34 8.14
CA MET A 488 26.72 15.11 7.39
C MET A 488 26.43 15.28 5.90
N GLY A 489 27.44 15.06 5.06
CA GLY A 489 27.30 14.98 3.60
C GLY A 489 27.28 13.54 3.11
N ILE A 490 26.33 13.16 2.23
CA ILE A 490 26.25 11.78 1.68
C ILE A 490 26.35 11.84 0.16
N CYS A 491 27.26 11.03 -0.41
CA CYS A 491 27.56 10.94 -1.84
C CYS A 491 27.82 12.31 -2.47
N VAL A 492 26.89 12.92 -3.22
CA VAL A 492 27.11 14.27 -3.76
C VAL A 492 27.22 15.31 -2.63
N GLY A 493 26.64 15.05 -1.46
CA GLY A 493 26.86 15.87 -0.27
C GLY A 493 28.30 15.84 0.27
N LEU A 494 29.03 14.73 0.09
CA LEU A 494 30.49 14.71 0.31
C LEU A 494 31.19 15.50 -0.78
N GLN A 495 30.84 15.25 -2.05
CA GLN A 495 31.49 15.88 -3.20
C GLN A 495 31.34 17.41 -3.18
N ALA A 496 30.20 17.91 -2.68
CA ALA A 496 29.95 19.33 -2.51
C ALA A 496 30.95 20.03 -1.58
N LEU A 497 31.66 19.31 -0.69
CA LEU A 497 32.69 19.91 0.18
C LEU A 497 33.97 20.27 -0.59
N PHE A 498 34.17 19.69 -1.76
CA PHE A 498 35.36 19.86 -2.59
C PHE A 498 35.24 21.08 -3.50
N GLU A 499 36.29 21.39 -4.25
CA GLU A 499 36.33 22.55 -5.15
C GLU A 499 35.40 22.38 -6.36
N GLY A 500 35.23 21.15 -6.84
CA GLY A 500 34.38 20.82 -7.98
C GLY A 500 34.55 19.38 -8.44
N SER A 501 33.96 19.05 -9.59
CA SER A 501 34.02 17.72 -10.21
C SER A 501 34.46 17.81 -11.67
N GLU A 502 35.06 16.75 -12.21
CA GLU A 502 35.23 16.54 -13.65
C GLU A 502 33.92 16.16 -14.36
N GLU A 503 32.89 15.78 -13.60
CA GLU A 503 31.55 15.50 -14.13
C GLU A 503 30.90 16.77 -14.71
N ASP A 504 31.16 17.92 -14.09
CA ASP A 504 30.75 19.24 -14.55
C ASP A 504 31.85 20.25 -14.18
N THR A 505 32.62 20.67 -15.18
CA THR A 505 33.78 21.54 -14.96
C THR A 505 33.39 22.96 -14.55
N ASP A 506 32.20 23.40 -14.94
CA ASP A 506 31.75 24.78 -14.82
C ASP A 506 31.08 25.04 -13.47
N THR A 507 30.56 24.00 -12.83
CA THR A 507 29.90 24.10 -11.53
C THR A 507 30.89 23.99 -10.37
N PRO A 508 31.03 25.00 -9.48
CA PRO A 508 31.87 24.91 -8.31
C PRO A 508 31.18 24.18 -7.14
N GLY A 509 31.98 23.54 -6.28
CA GLY A 509 31.54 23.09 -4.95
C GLY A 509 31.70 24.18 -3.88
N LEU A 510 31.59 23.80 -2.61
CA LEU A 510 31.79 24.70 -1.46
C LEU A 510 33.26 25.11 -1.28
N GLY A 511 34.21 24.36 -1.85
CA GLY A 511 35.63 24.68 -1.83
C GLY A 511 36.29 24.59 -0.45
N LEU A 512 35.76 23.77 0.47
CA LEU A 512 36.38 23.53 1.78
C LEU A 512 37.61 22.62 1.68
N ILE A 513 37.70 21.83 0.61
CA ILE A 513 38.84 20.98 0.27
C ILE A 513 39.32 21.38 -1.12
N PRO A 514 40.57 21.87 -1.28
CA PRO A 514 41.12 22.35 -2.56
C PRO A 514 41.58 21.17 -3.44
N GLN A 515 40.63 20.27 -3.74
CA GLN A 515 40.79 19.12 -4.61
C GLN A 515 39.50 18.98 -5.43
N ARG A 516 39.60 18.43 -6.65
CA ARG A 516 38.44 18.10 -7.50
C ARG A 516 38.18 16.60 -7.54
N MET A 517 36.91 16.22 -7.73
CA MET A 517 36.53 14.84 -8.04
C MET A 517 37.00 14.48 -9.45
N GLN A 518 37.56 13.27 -9.58
CA GLN A 518 38.07 12.73 -10.85
C GLN A 518 37.25 11.53 -11.28
N LYS A 519 37.11 11.31 -12.58
CA LYS A 519 36.48 10.09 -13.10
C LYS A 519 37.43 8.91 -12.91
N PHE A 520 36.92 7.77 -12.45
CA PHE A 520 37.73 6.54 -12.40
C PHE A 520 38.23 6.13 -13.79
N ASN A 521 39.42 5.54 -13.83
CA ASN A 521 39.97 4.97 -15.05
C ASN A 521 39.22 3.68 -15.41
N ALA A 522 38.53 3.71 -16.56
CA ALA A 522 37.73 2.61 -17.09
C ALA A 522 38.51 1.59 -17.95
N ASP A 523 39.84 1.77 -18.11
CA ASP A 523 40.67 0.85 -18.90
C ASP A 523 41.01 -0.44 -18.15
N THR A 524 41.04 -0.38 -16.81
CA THR A 524 41.42 -1.51 -15.95
C THR A 524 40.24 -2.15 -15.22
N LYS A 525 39.06 -1.51 -15.25
CA LYS A 525 37.89 -1.87 -14.44
C LYS A 525 36.63 -1.23 -14.99
N SER A 526 35.47 -1.70 -14.54
CA SER A 526 34.19 -1.17 -14.96
C SER A 526 33.92 0.23 -14.38
N VAL A 527 33.28 1.16 -15.08
CA VAL A 527 32.88 2.46 -14.50
C VAL A 527 31.46 2.76 -14.94
N PRO A 528 30.50 3.06 -14.03
CA PRO A 528 30.64 3.40 -12.61
C PRO A 528 31.11 2.28 -11.65
N HIS A 529 31.68 2.67 -10.52
CA HIS A 529 31.90 1.81 -9.35
C HIS A 529 30.55 1.52 -8.69
N ILE A 530 30.01 0.30 -8.92
CA ILE A 530 28.72 -0.16 -8.37
C ILE A 530 28.93 -1.43 -7.55
N GLY A 531 28.92 -1.31 -6.22
CA GLY A 531 29.03 -2.46 -5.36
C GLY A 531 29.44 -2.12 -3.93
N TRP A 532 29.93 -3.13 -3.23
CA TRP A 532 30.25 -3.05 -1.82
C TRP A 532 31.75 -3.04 -1.61
N ASN A 533 32.27 -1.99 -1.00
CA ASN A 533 33.69 -1.78 -0.77
C ASN A 533 33.96 -1.40 0.70
N SER A 534 35.22 -1.34 1.11
CA SER A 534 35.60 -1.03 2.48
C SER A 534 35.49 0.48 2.79
N ALA A 535 35.74 0.85 4.03
CA ALA A 535 36.06 2.23 4.43
C ALA A 535 37.14 2.14 5.53
N MET A 536 38.40 2.03 5.11
CA MET A 536 39.55 1.75 5.97
C MET A 536 40.14 3.05 6.53
N ASN A 537 40.16 3.21 7.85
CA ASN A 537 40.71 4.41 8.49
C ASN A 537 42.23 4.51 8.29
N THR A 538 42.70 5.63 7.73
CA THR A 538 44.11 5.92 7.47
C THR A 538 44.81 6.57 8.67
N THR A 539 44.06 7.23 9.57
CA THR A 539 44.63 8.14 10.58
C THR A 539 45.07 7.43 11.87
N SER A 540 44.48 6.28 12.22
CA SER A 540 44.82 5.54 13.43
C SER A 540 44.61 4.05 13.25
N GLU A 541 45.57 3.23 13.70
CA GLU A 541 45.45 1.77 13.69
C GLU A 541 44.46 1.26 14.74
N ARG A 542 44.26 1.99 15.84
CA ARG A 542 43.51 1.53 17.01
C ARG A 542 42.16 2.20 17.20
N GLN A 543 41.85 3.22 16.40
CA GLN A 543 40.60 3.95 16.45
C GLN A 543 39.97 4.05 15.07
N THR A 544 38.66 4.12 15.05
CA THR A 544 37.83 4.44 13.88
C THR A 544 36.94 5.62 14.24
N PHE A 545 36.23 6.16 13.26
CA PHE A 545 35.32 7.27 13.48
C PHE A 545 33.92 6.99 12.95
N TYR A 546 32.92 7.56 13.63
CA TYR A 546 31.50 7.47 13.31
C TYR A 546 31.02 6.05 12.93
N GLY A 547 31.44 5.04 13.69
CA GLY A 547 30.96 3.67 13.55
C GLY A 547 31.49 2.89 12.34
N LEU A 548 32.45 3.44 11.60
CA LEU A 548 33.10 2.74 10.49
C LEU A 548 33.88 1.52 11.00
N ASN A 549 33.66 0.37 10.38
CA ASN A 549 34.35 -0.88 10.71
C ASN A 549 35.15 -1.41 9.49
N PRO A 550 36.46 -1.70 9.64
CA PRO A 550 37.29 -2.30 8.59
C PRO A 550 36.79 -3.69 8.09
N ASN A 551 36.05 -4.44 8.92
CA ASN A 551 35.46 -5.72 8.53
C ASN A 551 34.14 -5.58 7.75
N SER A 552 33.54 -4.39 7.78
CA SER A 552 32.27 -4.11 7.13
C SER A 552 32.48 -3.63 5.70
N LYS A 553 31.45 -3.82 4.87
CA LYS A 553 31.40 -3.30 3.52
C LYS A 553 30.25 -2.31 3.40
N TYR A 554 30.47 -1.25 2.64
CA TYR A 554 29.51 -0.16 2.39
C TYR A 554 29.22 -0.07 0.92
N TYR A 555 28.02 0.38 0.57
CA TYR A 555 27.54 0.44 -0.80
C TYR A 555 27.95 1.75 -1.49
N TYR A 556 28.78 1.63 -2.53
CA TYR A 556 29.26 2.70 -3.39
C TYR A 556 28.59 2.60 -4.77
N VAL A 557 28.20 3.75 -5.33
CA VAL A 557 27.49 3.84 -6.61
C VAL A 557 27.81 5.16 -7.32
N HIS A 558 29.01 5.26 -7.91
CA HIS A 558 29.54 6.53 -8.46
C HIS A 558 30.56 6.32 -9.59
N SER A 559 30.64 7.27 -10.52
CA SER A 559 31.69 7.30 -11.56
C SER A 559 32.89 8.19 -11.17
N PHE A 560 32.66 9.15 -10.26
CA PHE A 560 33.61 10.19 -9.89
C PHE A 560 33.93 10.10 -8.40
N ALA A 561 35.20 10.29 -8.04
CA ALA A 561 35.69 10.18 -6.67
C ALA A 561 36.85 11.14 -6.41
N ALA A 562 37.10 11.47 -5.15
CA ALA A 562 38.35 12.11 -4.77
C ALA A 562 39.41 11.03 -4.56
N LEU A 563 40.38 10.97 -5.49
CA LEU A 563 41.52 10.07 -5.34
C LEU A 563 42.35 10.45 -4.11
N TYR A 564 42.72 9.45 -3.33
CA TYR A 564 43.40 9.65 -2.06
C TYR A 564 44.90 9.91 -2.28
N LYS A 565 45.44 10.86 -1.53
CA LYS A 565 46.87 11.16 -1.46
C LYS A 565 47.29 11.18 -0.01
N ALA A 566 48.13 10.23 0.38
CA ALA A 566 48.55 10.05 1.76
C ALA A 566 49.16 11.33 2.36
N GLY A 567 48.65 11.73 3.52
CA GLY A 567 49.15 12.86 4.30
C GLY A 567 48.63 14.22 3.85
N VAL A 568 47.98 14.36 2.70
CA VAL A 568 47.50 15.67 2.22
C VAL A 568 46.37 16.18 3.11
N LEU A 569 45.30 15.39 3.28
CA LEU A 569 44.16 15.79 4.09
C LEU A 569 44.43 15.65 5.59
N GLU A 570 45.22 14.64 5.97
CA GLU A 570 45.60 14.43 7.37
C GLU A 570 46.40 15.61 7.94
N ASN A 571 47.29 16.21 7.14
CA ASN A 571 48.05 17.42 7.54
C ASN A 571 47.12 18.64 7.75
N ASP A 572 45.97 18.68 7.08
CA ASP A 572 44.94 19.70 7.23
C ASP A 572 43.92 19.34 8.35
N GLY A 573 44.22 18.31 9.15
CA GLY A 573 43.45 17.88 10.32
C GLY A 573 42.22 17.02 9.99
N TRP A 574 42.13 16.48 8.78
CA TRP A 574 41.06 15.54 8.43
C TRP A 574 41.39 14.12 8.89
N SER A 575 40.39 13.42 9.43
CA SER A 575 40.38 11.97 9.51
C SER A 575 39.84 11.42 8.19
N VAL A 576 40.52 10.45 7.58
CA VAL A 576 40.16 9.91 6.27
C VAL A 576 39.95 8.40 6.38
N ALA A 577 38.91 7.90 5.72
CA ALA A 577 38.72 6.48 5.49
C ALA A 577 38.70 6.22 3.98
N THR A 578 39.53 5.29 3.51
CA THR A 578 39.74 5.02 2.10
C THR A 578 39.15 3.68 1.66
N ALA A 579 39.04 3.51 0.36
CA ALA A 579 38.77 2.23 -0.28
C ALA A 579 39.57 2.14 -1.58
N THR A 580 39.92 0.93 -1.98
CA THR A 580 40.57 0.68 -3.27
C THR A 580 39.56 0.20 -4.31
N TYR A 581 39.59 0.79 -5.51
CA TYR A 581 38.86 0.31 -6.67
C TYR A 581 39.81 0.05 -7.84
N GLY A 582 40.09 -1.24 -8.09
CA GLY A 582 41.16 -1.66 -8.98
C GLY A 582 42.52 -1.20 -8.45
N ASP A 583 43.18 -0.34 -9.21
CA ASP A 583 44.47 0.28 -8.89
C ASP A 583 44.37 1.67 -8.25
N GLU A 584 43.15 2.21 -8.12
CA GLU A 584 42.90 3.56 -7.61
C GLU A 584 42.40 3.52 -6.17
N GLU A 585 43.14 4.15 -5.24
CA GLU A 585 42.68 4.40 -3.88
C GLU A 585 41.95 5.75 -3.82
N PHE A 586 40.77 5.76 -3.18
CA PHE A 586 39.93 6.94 -3.12
C PHE A 586 39.33 7.14 -1.72
N ILE A 587 38.82 8.34 -1.50
CA ILE A 587 38.21 8.74 -0.24
C ILE A 587 36.80 8.14 -0.13
N GLY A 588 36.62 7.24 0.83
CA GLY A 588 35.33 6.65 1.16
C GLY A 588 34.54 7.44 2.21
N ALA A 589 35.23 8.04 3.19
CA ALA A 589 34.64 8.96 4.15
C ALA A 589 35.68 9.93 4.73
N ILE A 590 35.23 11.08 5.22
CA ILE A 590 36.07 12.11 5.86
C ILE A 590 35.39 12.70 7.09
N ALA A 591 36.20 13.14 8.06
CA ALA A 591 35.72 13.87 9.22
C ALA A 591 36.72 14.96 9.65
N ARG A 592 36.22 16.14 10.02
CA ARG A 592 37.00 17.22 10.63
C ARG A 592 36.09 18.12 11.47
N GLY A 593 36.42 18.28 12.75
CA GLY A 593 35.61 19.09 13.67
C GLY A 593 34.17 18.57 13.78
N ASN A 594 33.22 19.33 13.24
CA ASN A 594 31.77 19.05 13.17
C ASN A 594 31.32 18.43 11.84
N ILE A 595 32.23 18.29 10.87
CA ILE A 595 31.95 17.74 9.54
C ILE A 595 32.17 16.23 9.57
N PHE A 596 31.20 15.49 9.05
CA PHE A 596 31.35 14.10 8.63
C PHE A 596 30.80 13.96 7.22
N ALA A 597 31.43 13.17 6.35
CA ALA A 597 30.86 12.91 5.03
C ALA A 597 31.25 11.53 4.52
N THR A 598 30.38 10.90 3.74
CA THR A 598 30.60 9.58 3.14
C THR A 598 30.37 9.61 1.64
N GLN A 599 31.25 8.96 0.87
CA GLN A 599 31.05 8.75 -0.56
C GLN A 599 30.08 7.59 -0.80
N PHE A 600 30.08 6.60 0.09
CA PHE A 600 29.07 5.54 0.11
C PHE A 600 27.73 6.02 0.68
N HIS A 601 26.67 5.26 0.41
CA HIS A 601 25.33 5.47 0.92
C HIS A 601 25.07 4.65 2.19
N PRO A 602 25.13 5.22 3.41
CA PRO A 602 24.90 4.47 4.63
C PRO A 602 23.48 3.87 4.70
N GLU A 603 22.47 4.57 4.20
CA GLU A 603 21.09 4.08 4.11
C GLU A 603 20.91 2.90 3.15
N LYS A 604 21.93 2.59 2.33
CA LYS A 604 21.99 1.44 1.41
C LYS A 604 23.06 0.42 1.79
N SER A 605 23.73 0.62 2.92
CA SER A 605 24.83 -0.23 3.38
C SER A 605 24.39 -1.24 4.44
N GLY A 606 23.10 -1.57 4.51
CA GLY A 606 22.54 -2.48 5.50
C GLY A 606 22.85 -2.04 6.94
N GLN A 607 23.13 -3.02 7.81
CA GLN A 607 23.43 -2.75 9.21
C GLN A 607 24.70 -1.92 9.42
N ALA A 608 25.70 -2.08 8.55
CA ALA A 608 26.93 -1.29 8.61
C ALA A 608 26.65 0.21 8.47
N GLY A 609 25.81 0.59 7.50
CA GLY A 609 25.45 1.98 7.33
C GLY A 609 24.47 2.51 8.37
N LEU A 610 23.56 1.67 8.90
CA LEU A 610 22.72 2.06 10.03
C LEU A 610 23.56 2.39 11.28
N ARG A 611 24.63 1.64 11.55
CA ARG A 611 25.59 1.98 12.60
C ARG A 611 26.28 3.31 12.35
N THR A 612 26.71 3.57 11.11
CA THR A 612 27.32 4.86 10.73
C THR A 612 26.38 6.03 10.98
N LEU A 613 25.11 5.92 10.59
CA LEU A 613 24.09 6.94 10.84
C LEU A 613 23.85 7.15 12.34
N ARG A 614 23.70 6.06 13.09
CA ARG A 614 23.51 6.09 14.55
C ARG A 614 24.66 6.81 15.24
N ALA A 615 25.91 6.49 14.87
CA ALA A 615 27.09 7.11 15.45
C ALA A 615 27.16 8.61 15.17
N PHE A 616 26.87 9.05 13.95
CA PHE A 616 26.79 10.49 13.62
C PHE A 616 25.71 11.20 14.44
N LEU A 617 24.49 10.64 14.48
CA LEU A 617 23.35 11.27 15.13
C LEU A 617 23.52 11.35 16.66
N ASN A 618 24.14 10.34 17.27
CA ASN A 618 24.50 10.33 18.69
C ASN A 618 25.70 11.23 19.03
N GLY A 619 26.53 11.57 18.04
CA GLY A 619 27.79 12.29 18.26
C GLY A 619 28.95 11.40 18.71
N ASP A 620 28.86 10.08 18.45
CA ASP A 620 29.89 9.09 18.76
C ASP A 620 31.02 9.20 17.73
N LYS A 621 31.92 10.18 17.93
CA LYS A 621 32.94 10.52 16.93
C LYS A 621 34.02 9.47 16.76
N TYR A 622 34.55 8.92 17.85
CA TYR A 622 35.67 7.99 17.81
C TYR A 622 35.34 6.73 18.61
N GLN A 623 35.66 5.57 18.03
CA GLN A 623 35.50 4.27 18.67
C GLN A 623 36.81 3.48 18.61
N PRO A 624 37.16 2.69 19.64
CA PRO A 624 38.30 1.79 19.59
C PRO A 624 38.03 0.63 18.63
N ILE A 625 39.06 0.16 17.94
CA ILE A 625 39.02 -1.03 17.08
C ILE A 625 39.47 -2.25 17.92
N GLY A 626 38.63 -3.29 17.97
CA GLY A 626 38.97 -4.56 18.62
C GLY A 626 40.05 -5.35 17.86
N THR A 627 40.60 -6.40 18.48
CA THR A 627 41.64 -7.27 17.91
C THR A 627 41.26 -7.87 16.55
N GLU A 628 40.01 -8.25 16.34
CA GLU A 628 39.51 -8.74 15.05
C GLU A 628 39.52 -7.68 13.93
N GLY A 629 39.38 -6.40 14.27
CA GLY A 629 39.44 -5.29 13.31
C GLY A 629 40.87 -4.94 12.89
N LEU A 630 41.87 -5.28 13.70
CA LEU A 630 43.30 -5.14 13.35
C LEU A 630 43.74 -6.22 12.34
N GLU A 631 43.28 -7.45 12.50
CA GLU A 631 43.51 -8.55 11.55
C GLU A 631 42.79 -8.33 10.21
N ALA A 632 41.61 -7.70 10.25
CA ALA A 632 40.83 -7.32 9.06
C ALA A 632 41.59 -6.42 8.08
N ARG A 633 42.41 -5.49 8.60
CA ARG A 633 43.22 -4.58 7.78
C ARG A 633 44.28 -5.29 6.94
N LYS A 634 44.58 -6.56 7.24
CA LYS A 634 45.48 -7.41 6.45
C LYS A 634 44.75 -8.18 5.34
N ARG A 635 43.42 -8.16 5.30
CA ARG A 635 42.60 -8.85 4.28
C ARG A 635 42.44 -8.01 3.02
N GLU A 636 42.11 -8.67 1.92
CA GLU A 636 41.92 -8.05 0.60
C GLU A 636 40.89 -6.91 0.63
N ASP A 637 41.35 -5.71 0.26
CA ASP A 637 40.49 -4.57 -0.03
C ASP A 637 39.95 -4.65 -1.46
N GLY A 638 38.78 -4.03 -1.70
CA GLY A 638 38.13 -4.03 -3.00
C GLY A 638 36.67 -4.48 -2.98
N LEU A 639 36.11 -4.50 -4.19
CA LEU A 639 34.72 -4.85 -4.45
C LEU A 639 34.43 -6.31 -4.10
N THR A 640 33.36 -6.51 -3.34
CA THR A 640 32.81 -7.86 -3.13
C THR A 640 32.12 -8.37 -4.40
N ARG A 641 32.04 -9.70 -4.56
CA ARG A 641 31.14 -10.35 -5.52
C ARG A 641 29.69 -10.09 -5.13
N ARG A 642 29.02 -9.22 -5.90
CA ARG A 642 27.65 -8.76 -5.63
C ARG A 642 26.62 -9.80 -6.06
N ILE A 643 25.77 -10.22 -5.12
CA ILE A 643 24.70 -11.20 -5.33
C ILE A 643 23.34 -10.51 -5.30
N ILE A 644 22.67 -10.50 -6.45
CA ILE A 644 21.39 -9.82 -6.66
C ILE A 644 20.26 -10.84 -6.56
N ALA A 645 19.24 -10.53 -5.76
CA ALA A 645 18.01 -11.30 -5.70
C ALA A 645 16.93 -10.59 -6.53
N CYS A 646 16.36 -11.28 -7.51
CA CYS A 646 15.34 -10.72 -8.39
C CYS A 646 13.97 -11.32 -8.08
N LEU A 647 12.91 -10.54 -8.21
CA LEU A 647 11.52 -11.01 -8.16
C LEU A 647 10.63 -10.43 -9.26
N ASP A 648 9.84 -11.31 -9.86
CA ASP A 648 8.78 -10.97 -10.79
C ASP A 648 7.52 -10.54 -10.04
N VAL A 649 7.01 -9.34 -10.34
CA VAL A 649 5.75 -8.86 -9.77
C VAL A 649 4.65 -8.92 -10.83
N ARG A 650 3.58 -9.69 -10.55
CA ARG A 650 2.39 -9.83 -11.39
C ARG A 650 1.12 -9.51 -10.64
N THR A 651 0.04 -9.30 -11.39
CA THR A 651 -1.32 -9.27 -10.88
C THR A 651 -1.92 -10.66 -11.04
N ASN A 652 -2.48 -11.23 -9.97
CA ASN A 652 -3.23 -12.48 -10.06
C ASN A 652 -4.66 -12.23 -10.60
N ASP A 653 -5.44 -13.31 -10.77
CA ASP A 653 -6.81 -13.23 -11.29
C ASP A 653 -7.77 -12.44 -10.37
N ALA A 654 -7.41 -12.22 -9.10
CA ALA A 654 -8.16 -11.42 -8.13
C ALA A 654 -7.75 -9.93 -8.11
N GLY A 655 -6.77 -9.52 -8.93
CA GLY A 655 -6.26 -8.14 -8.93
C GLY A 655 -5.15 -7.86 -7.91
N ASP A 656 -4.72 -8.84 -7.13
CA ASP A 656 -3.65 -8.70 -6.13
C ASP A 656 -2.27 -8.82 -6.77
N LEU A 657 -1.30 -8.08 -6.22
CA LEU A 657 0.10 -8.20 -6.61
C LEU A 657 0.75 -9.39 -5.91
N VAL A 658 1.30 -10.28 -6.71
CA VAL A 658 1.91 -11.53 -6.26
C VAL A 658 3.28 -11.69 -6.90
N VAL A 659 4.16 -12.42 -6.21
CA VAL A 659 5.40 -12.91 -6.79
C VAL A 659 5.10 -14.20 -7.54
N THR A 660 5.57 -14.32 -8.78
CA THR A 660 5.26 -15.47 -9.64
C THR A 660 6.50 -16.17 -10.16
N LYS A 661 6.35 -17.43 -10.59
CA LYS A 661 7.39 -18.17 -11.30
C LYS A 661 7.34 -17.81 -12.79
N GLY A 662 8.44 -17.33 -13.36
CA GLY A 662 8.72 -17.47 -14.79
C GLY A 662 9.65 -18.65 -14.99
N ASP A 663 9.15 -19.80 -15.42
CA ASP A 663 10.01 -20.75 -16.15
C ASP A 663 9.74 -20.48 -17.63
N GLN A 664 10.74 -20.01 -18.39
CA GLN A 664 10.58 -19.73 -19.83
C GLN A 664 9.38 -18.80 -20.14
N TYR A 665 9.14 -17.80 -19.29
CA TYR A 665 7.99 -16.89 -19.38
C TYR A 665 6.59 -17.52 -19.25
N ASP A 666 6.48 -18.81 -18.91
CA ASP A 666 5.23 -19.54 -18.68
C ASP A 666 4.89 -19.58 -17.18
N VAL A 667 3.75 -18.98 -16.81
CA VAL A 667 3.42 -18.64 -15.41
C VAL A 667 2.20 -19.36 -14.84
N ARG A 668 1.57 -20.23 -15.63
CA ARG A 668 0.36 -20.98 -15.24
C ARG A 668 0.71 -22.41 -14.79
N GLU A 669 -0.09 -22.97 -13.89
CA GLU A 669 0.06 -24.38 -13.50
C GLU A 669 -0.24 -25.32 -14.69
N LYS A 670 0.62 -26.32 -14.89
CA LYS A 670 0.49 -27.32 -15.99
C LYS A 670 -0.18 -28.62 -15.54
N VAL A 671 -0.94 -28.63 -14.44
CA VAL A 671 -1.58 -29.85 -13.93
C VAL A 671 -3.10 -29.74 -14.07
N GLY A 672 -3.67 -30.58 -14.93
CA GLY A 672 -5.10 -30.75 -15.16
C GLY A 672 -5.50 -30.51 -16.62
N VAL A 673 -5.94 -31.57 -17.30
CA VAL A 673 -6.49 -31.52 -18.66
C VAL A 673 -7.88 -30.91 -18.56
N ASP A 674 -7.95 -29.57 -18.55
CA ASP A 674 -9.04 -28.73 -19.08
C ASP A 674 -8.85 -27.28 -18.58
N ALA A 675 -8.58 -26.36 -19.54
CA ALA A 675 -8.76 -24.91 -19.49
C ALA A 675 -8.34 -24.11 -18.23
N GLY A 676 -7.14 -23.50 -18.29
CA GLY A 676 -6.85 -22.21 -17.64
C GLY A 676 -6.35 -22.25 -16.19
N GLY A 677 -5.15 -22.78 -15.94
CA GLY A 677 -4.54 -22.80 -14.60
C GLY A 677 -4.31 -21.41 -13.99
N GLN A 678 -4.48 -21.31 -12.66
CA GLN A 678 -4.27 -20.09 -11.87
C GLN A 678 -2.79 -19.65 -11.90
N VAL A 679 -2.56 -18.34 -11.71
CA VAL A 679 -1.21 -17.76 -11.57
C VAL A 679 -0.57 -18.25 -10.26
N ARG A 680 0.61 -18.87 -10.33
CA ARG A 680 1.33 -19.36 -9.14
C ARG A 680 1.72 -18.21 -8.21
N ASN A 681 1.23 -18.23 -6.97
CA ASN A 681 1.50 -17.20 -5.96
C ASN A 681 2.58 -17.67 -4.97
N LEU A 682 3.76 -17.03 -5.01
CA LEU A 682 4.90 -17.33 -4.14
C LEU A 682 5.00 -16.39 -2.92
N GLY A 683 4.00 -15.52 -2.73
CA GLY A 683 3.93 -14.56 -1.64
C GLY A 683 3.81 -13.11 -2.12
N LYS A 684 3.82 -12.19 -1.16
CA LYS A 684 3.74 -10.76 -1.43
C LYS A 684 5.13 -10.19 -1.77
N PRO A 685 5.25 -9.27 -2.75
CA PRO A 685 6.53 -8.68 -3.15
C PRO A 685 7.34 -8.07 -2.00
N VAL A 686 6.68 -7.33 -1.11
CA VAL A 686 7.33 -6.66 0.03
C VAL A 686 7.94 -7.67 1.01
N ASP A 687 7.18 -8.72 1.37
CA ASP A 687 7.63 -9.74 2.31
C ASP A 687 8.79 -10.55 1.73
N MET A 688 8.75 -10.83 0.42
CA MET A 688 9.83 -11.53 -0.29
C MET A 688 11.11 -10.69 -0.37
N ALA A 689 10.99 -9.40 -0.70
CA ALA A 689 12.14 -8.49 -0.74
C ALA A 689 12.79 -8.35 0.64
N LYS A 690 11.99 -8.25 1.71
CA LYS A 690 12.49 -8.27 3.09
C LYS A 690 13.23 -9.56 3.41
N ARG A 691 12.66 -10.71 3.04
CA ARG A 691 13.31 -12.02 3.21
C ARG A 691 14.67 -12.07 2.49
N TYR A 692 14.78 -11.54 1.26
CA TYR A 692 16.06 -11.50 0.55
C TYR A 692 17.10 -10.63 1.23
N TYR A 693 16.70 -9.45 1.69
CA TYR A 693 17.57 -8.60 2.47
C TYR A 693 18.09 -9.29 3.75
N GLU A 694 17.20 -9.90 4.54
CA GLU A 694 17.54 -10.63 5.76
C GLU A 694 18.42 -11.85 5.47
N GLN A 695 18.25 -12.49 4.31
CA GLN A 695 19.10 -13.58 3.83
C GLN A 695 20.42 -13.12 3.23
N GLY A 696 20.71 -11.82 3.22
CA GLY A 696 22.01 -11.27 2.80
C GLY A 696 22.09 -10.84 1.34
N ALA A 697 20.98 -10.63 0.63
CA ALA A 697 21.00 -10.01 -0.70
C ALA A 697 21.77 -8.69 -0.69
N ASP A 698 22.60 -8.47 -1.71
CA ASP A 698 23.35 -7.22 -1.87
C ASP A 698 22.55 -6.15 -2.60
N GLU A 699 21.51 -6.56 -3.31
CA GLU A 699 20.59 -5.75 -4.07
C GLU A 699 19.31 -6.56 -4.33
N VAL A 700 18.17 -5.88 -4.39
CA VAL A 700 16.88 -6.50 -4.73
C VAL A 700 16.32 -5.88 -6.01
N THR A 701 16.08 -6.70 -7.02
CA THR A 701 15.51 -6.28 -8.31
C THR A 701 14.04 -6.68 -8.41
N PHE A 702 13.19 -5.74 -8.76
CA PHE A 702 11.78 -5.95 -9.07
C PHE A 702 11.58 -5.89 -10.58
N LEU A 703 11.08 -6.96 -11.18
CA LEU A 703 10.64 -6.95 -12.58
C LEU A 703 9.12 -6.76 -12.61
N ASN A 704 8.72 -5.53 -12.92
CA ASN A 704 7.33 -5.16 -13.12
C ASN A 704 6.84 -5.63 -14.50
N ILE A 705 6.11 -6.73 -14.47
CA ILE A 705 5.53 -7.37 -15.66
C ILE A 705 4.00 -7.31 -15.64
N THR A 706 3.46 -6.42 -14.81
CA THR A 706 2.04 -6.08 -14.79
C THR A 706 1.70 -5.03 -15.84
N SER A 707 0.48 -5.09 -16.37
CA SER A 707 -0.04 -4.08 -17.29
C SER A 707 -1.08 -3.23 -16.55
N PHE A 708 -0.71 -2.00 -16.21
CA PHE A 708 -1.60 -1.04 -15.54
C PHE A 708 -2.26 -0.06 -16.52
N ARG A 709 -2.68 -0.54 -17.71
CA ARG A 709 -3.15 0.32 -18.83
C ARG A 709 -4.26 1.30 -18.46
N ASN A 710 -5.06 1.01 -17.44
CA ASN A 710 -6.20 1.83 -17.02
C ASN A 710 -6.02 2.43 -15.61
N CYS A 711 -4.80 2.45 -15.06
CA CYS A 711 -4.50 3.03 -13.76
C CYS A 711 -3.61 4.26 -13.95
N PRO A 712 -3.93 5.42 -13.34
CA PRO A 712 -3.02 6.56 -13.30
C PRO A 712 -1.66 6.16 -12.74
N LEU A 713 -0.59 6.73 -13.31
CA LEU A 713 0.77 6.37 -12.92
C LEU A 713 1.01 6.63 -11.42
N VAL A 714 0.46 7.71 -10.87
CA VAL A 714 0.55 8.08 -9.45
C VAL A 714 -0.06 7.04 -8.50
N ASP A 715 -1.01 6.26 -9.00
CA ASP A 715 -1.72 5.22 -8.28
C ASP A 715 -1.17 3.82 -8.59
N THR A 716 -0.08 3.75 -9.37
CA THR A 716 0.53 2.47 -9.73
C THR A 716 0.95 1.71 -8.48
N PRO A 717 0.40 0.50 -8.25
CA PRO A 717 0.69 -0.25 -7.04
C PRO A 717 2.16 -0.60 -6.81
N MET A 718 2.99 -0.63 -7.87
CA MET A 718 4.44 -0.81 -7.76
C MET A 718 5.13 0.32 -6.99
N LEU A 719 4.62 1.56 -7.07
CA LEU A 719 5.16 2.67 -6.28
C LEU A 719 4.96 2.40 -4.78
N GLU A 720 3.80 1.88 -4.40
CA GLU A 720 3.51 1.51 -3.00
C GLU A 720 4.34 0.31 -2.54
N ILE A 721 4.60 -0.68 -3.42
CA ILE A 721 5.50 -1.80 -3.11
C ILE A 721 6.90 -1.27 -2.77
N LEU A 722 7.45 -0.36 -3.57
CA LEU A 722 8.76 0.23 -3.30
C LEU A 722 8.75 1.04 -2.01
N ARG A 723 7.69 1.83 -1.76
CA ARG A 723 7.56 2.63 -0.53
C ARG A 723 7.66 1.74 0.70
N ARG A 724 6.87 0.67 0.75
CA ARG A 724 6.87 -0.29 1.86
C ARG A 724 8.15 -1.12 1.95
N THR A 725 8.74 -1.49 0.81
CA THR A 725 10.00 -2.24 0.81
C THR A 725 11.11 -1.39 1.44
N SER A 726 11.21 -0.11 1.05
CA SER A 726 12.23 0.81 1.56
C SER A 726 12.10 1.12 3.06
N GLU A 727 10.99 0.79 3.73
CA GLU A 727 10.83 0.94 5.18
C GLU A 727 11.70 -0.05 5.98
N THR A 728 12.07 -1.17 5.38
CA THR A 728 12.78 -2.26 6.08
C THR A 728 13.99 -2.81 5.33
N VAL A 729 14.10 -2.56 4.02
CA VAL A 729 15.17 -3.06 3.17
C VAL A 729 16.19 -1.95 2.90
N PHE A 730 17.32 -2.01 3.59
CA PHE A 730 18.40 -1.01 3.53
C PHE A 730 19.54 -1.44 2.60
N VAL A 731 19.18 -1.99 1.43
CA VAL A 731 20.08 -2.29 0.30
C VAL A 731 19.50 -1.67 -0.98
N PRO A 732 20.27 -1.56 -2.07
CA PRO A 732 19.80 -1.02 -3.33
C PRO A 732 18.58 -1.76 -3.87
N LEU A 733 17.60 -0.99 -4.36
CA LEU A 733 16.39 -1.47 -5.00
C LEU A 733 16.40 -1.08 -6.49
N THR A 734 16.34 -2.06 -7.37
CA THR A 734 16.26 -1.85 -8.82
C THR A 734 14.85 -2.17 -9.31
N ILE A 735 14.25 -1.30 -10.13
CA ILE A 735 12.92 -1.53 -10.72
C ILE A 735 13.00 -1.57 -12.25
N GLY A 736 12.61 -2.68 -12.85
CA GLY A 736 12.47 -2.84 -14.30
C GLY A 736 11.03 -2.96 -14.72
N GLY A 737 10.71 -2.47 -15.92
CA GLY A 737 9.38 -2.62 -16.53
C GLY A 737 8.46 -1.42 -16.35
N GLY A 738 8.05 -0.82 -17.47
CA GLY A 738 7.18 0.37 -17.50
C GLY A 738 7.91 1.71 -17.42
N ILE A 739 9.24 1.73 -17.46
CA ILE A 739 10.05 2.96 -17.48
C ILE A 739 10.21 3.46 -18.91
N LYS A 740 9.25 4.28 -19.36
CA LYS A 740 9.20 4.83 -20.71
C LYS A 740 8.23 6.01 -20.78
N ASP A 741 8.27 6.74 -21.90
CA ASP A 741 7.25 7.73 -22.21
C ASP A 741 5.87 7.06 -22.23
N THR A 742 4.91 7.67 -21.53
CA THR A 742 3.58 7.10 -21.36
C THR A 742 2.50 8.18 -21.36
N ILE A 743 1.26 7.74 -21.52
CA ILE A 743 0.08 8.59 -21.49
C ILE A 743 -0.82 8.04 -20.39
N ASP A 744 -1.09 8.86 -19.38
CA ASP A 744 -2.00 8.50 -18.29
C ASP A 744 -3.45 8.37 -18.80
N PRO A 745 -4.34 7.69 -18.07
CA PRO A 745 -5.74 7.50 -18.49
C PRO A 745 -6.52 8.80 -18.72
N ASP A 746 -6.07 9.93 -18.16
CA ASP A 746 -6.64 11.26 -18.35
C ASP A 746 -6.11 11.99 -19.60
N GLY A 747 -5.19 11.38 -20.35
CA GLY A 747 -4.56 11.94 -21.55
C GLY A 747 -3.26 12.71 -21.28
N THR A 748 -2.81 12.82 -20.02
CA THR A 748 -1.56 13.50 -19.67
C THR A 748 -0.35 12.73 -20.19
N HIS A 749 0.52 13.40 -20.96
CA HIS A 749 1.79 12.83 -21.40
C HIS A 749 2.83 12.92 -20.29
N ILE A 750 3.43 11.80 -19.92
CA ILE A 750 4.44 11.70 -18.87
C ILE A 750 5.73 11.16 -19.48
N SER A 751 6.82 11.91 -19.32
CA SER A 751 8.12 11.52 -19.87
C SER A 751 8.74 10.35 -19.08
N ALA A 752 9.62 9.58 -19.71
CA ALA A 752 10.37 8.51 -19.06
C ALA A 752 11.17 9.02 -17.84
N LEU A 753 11.67 10.26 -17.90
CA LEU A 753 12.35 10.92 -16.79
C LEU A 753 11.40 11.17 -15.60
N ASP A 754 10.17 11.61 -15.85
CA ASP A 754 9.17 11.82 -14.80
C ASP A 754 8.72 10.48 -14.19
N VAL A 755 8.53 9.45 -15.03
CA VAL A 755 8.26 8.08 -14.58
C VAL A 755 9.37 7.60 -13.65
N ALA A 756 10.63 7.69 -14.09
CA ALA A 756 11.79 7.30 -13.29
C ALA A 756 11.88 8.10 -11.98
N THR A 757 11.65 9.41 -12.04
CA THR A 757 11.61 10.31 -10.88
C THR A 757 10.58 9.85 -9.84
N MET A 758 9.40 9.43 -10.27
CA MET A 758 8.37 8.90 -9.37
C MET A 758 8.78 7.57 -8.72
N TYR A 759 9.45 6.70 -9.46
CA TYR A 759 10.01 5.46 -8.93
C TYR A 759 11.13 5.72 -7.90
N PHE A 760 12.04 6.65 -8.19
CA PHE A 760 13.11 7.04 -7.26
C PHE A 760 12.54 7.62 -5.96
N LYS A 761 11.59 8.56 -6.05
CA LYS A 761 10.88 9.12 -4.88
C LYS A 761 10.09 8.08 -4.07
N SER A 762 9.74 6.97 -4.70
CA SER A 762 9.01 5.87 -4.06
C SER A 762 9.92 4.82 -3.43
N GLY A 763 11.23 4.85 -3.65
CA GLY A 763 12.19 3.97 -2.97
C GLY A 763 13.17 3.24 -3.89
N ALA A 764 13.01 3.31 -5.22
CA ALA A 764 13.99 2.75 -6.14
C ALA A 764 15.29 3.55 -6.14
N ASP A 765 16.41 2.87 -6.37
CA ASP A 765 17.74 3.49 -6.55
C ASP A 765 18.18 3.44 -8.01
N LYS A 766 17.71 2.42 -8.75
CA LYS A 766 18.00 2.21 -10.16
C LYS A 766 16.74 1.85 -10.93
N VAL A 767 16.68 2.28 -12.18
CA VAL A 767 15.62 1.90 -13.13
C VAL A 767 16.20 1.05 -14.25
N SER A 768 15.46 0.01 -14.66
CA SER A 768 15.86 -0.88 -15.74
C SER A 768 15.01 -0.66 -17.00
N ILE A 769 15.70 -0.41 -18.12
CA ILE A 769 15.13 -0.16 -19.44
C ILE A 769 15.35 -1.41 -20.31
N GLY A 770 14.29 -1.94 -20.91
CA GLY A 770 14.32 -3.15 -21.75
C GLY A 770 14.12 -2.84 -23.23
N SER A 771 12.90 -3.06 -23.74
CA SER A 771 12.58 -2.96 -25.17
C SER A 771 12.94 -1.61 -25.81
N ASP A 772 12.75 -0.50 -25.09
CA ASP A 772 13.06 0.84 -25.58
C ASP A 772 14.56 1.05 -25.79
N ALA A 773 15.43 0.30 -25.08
CA ALA A 773 16.87 0.35 -25.29
C ALA A 773 17.27 -0.21 -26.65
N VAL A 774 16.60 -1.27 -27.11
CA VAL A 774 16.85 -1.87 -28.44
C VAL A 774 16.42 -0.91 -29.54
N ILE A 775 15.24 -0.30 -29.40
CA ILE A 775 14.73 0.70 -30.36
C ILE A 775 15.66 1.92 -30.42
N ALA A 776 16.15 2.38 -29.26
CA ALA A 776 17.11 3.46 -29.17
C ALA A 776 18.44 3.12 -29.85
N ALA A 777 18.94 1.88 -29.69
CA ALA A 777 20.17 1.43 -30.34
C ALA A 777 20.04 1.35 -31.86
N GLU A 778 18.90 0.84 -32.37
CA GLU A 778 18.61 0.85 -33.81
C GLU A 778 18.61 2.28 -34.38
N GLU A 779 18.00 3.24 -33.67
CA GLU A 779 18.03 4.66 -34.04
C GLU A 779 19.44 5.24 -34.03
N TYR A 780 20.22 4.92 -33.00
CA TYR A 780 21.60 5.38 -32.86
C TYR A 780 22.46 4.99 -34.06
N TYR A 781 22.40 3.73 -34.49
CA TYR A 781 23.14 3.28 -35.68
C TYR A 781 22.58 3.85 -36.97
N ARG A 782 21.24 3.96 -37.12
CA ARG A 782 20.63 4.57 -38.31
C ARG A 782 21.06 6.02 -38.51
N ARG A 783 21.36 6.74 -37.41
CA ARG A 783 21.84 8.13 -37.42
C ARG A 783 23.36 8.24 -37.54
N GLY A 784 24.07 7.15 -37.77
CA GLY A 784 25.53 7.11 -37.85
C GLY A 784 26.19 7.37 -36.50
N GLU A 785 25.75 6.64 -35.47
CA GLU A 785 26.33 6.66 -34.12
C GLU A 785 26.21 8.00 -33.40
N LYS A 786 25.11 8.73 -33.66
CA LYS A 786 24.83 10.03 -33.05
C LYS A 786 23.76 9.93 -31.97
N LEU A 787 24.08 10.49 -30.81
CA LEU A 787 23.16 10.68 -29.69
C LEU A 787 22.01 11.61 -30.05
N THR A 788 20.83 11.37 -29.48
CA THR A 788 19.62 12.19 -29.71
C THR A 788 19.41 13.21 -28.58
N GLY A 789 19.92 12.90 -27.39
CA GLY A 789 19.62 13.59 -26.13
C GLY A 789 18.18 13.43 -25.66
N LYS A 790 17.39 12.52 -26.25
CA LYS A 790 15.94 12.39 -26.04
C LYS A 790 15.51 11.01 -25.55
N THR A 791 16.38 10.00 -25.62
CA THR A 791 16.03 8.66 -25.16
C THR A 791 15.85 8.64 -23.64
N ALA A 792 15.11 7.65 -23.14
CA ALA A 792 14.99 7.43 -21.69
C ALA A 792 16.37 7.23 -21.03
N ILE A 793 17.30 6.55 -21.70
CA ILE A 793 18.66 6.33 -21.19
C ILE A 793 19.38 7.68 -21.02
N GLU A 794 19.43 8.50 -22.08
CA GLU A 794 20.13 9.80 -22.08
C GLU A 794 19.51 10.79 -21.08
N THR A 795 18.19 10.86 -21.00
CA THR A 795 17.49 11.83 -20.14
C THR A 795 17.61 11.48 -18.66
N ILE A 796 17.47 10.20 -18.31
CA ILE A 796 17.58 9.73 -16.92
C ILE A 796 19.04 9.77 -16.46
N SER A 797 19.99 9.32 -17.27
CA SER A 797 21.42 9.34 -16.92
C SER A 797 21.95 10.76 -16.74
N LYS A 798 21.50 11.72 -17.58
CA LYS A 798 21.88 13.12 -17.44
C LYS A 798 21.39 13.75 -16.13
N ALA A 799 20.21 13.36 -15.64
CA ALA A 799 19.66 13.89 -14.40
C ALA A 799 20.21 13.18 -13.15
N TYR A 800 20.28 11.85 -13.18
CA TYR A 800 20.56 11.00 -12.02
C TYR A 800 21.91 10.27 -12.07
N GLY A 801 22.74 10.57 -13.08
CA GLY A 801 24.01 9.90 -13.34
C GLY A 801 23.82 8.53 -14.01
N ASN A 802 24.86 8.05 -14.69
CA ASN A 802 24.84 6.76 -15.40
C ASN A 802 24.45 5.62 -14.46
N GLN A 803 24.92 5.67 -13.21
CA GLN A 803 24.68 4.66 -12.18
C GLN A 803 23.20 4.38 -11.88
N ALA A 804 22.29 5.30 -12.22
CA ALA A 804 20.85 5.13 -12.00
C ALA A 804 20.15 4.32 -13.10
N VAL A 805 20.81 4.11 -14.25
CA VAL A 805 20.22 3.48 -15.44
C VAL A 805 20.84 2.11 -15.69
N VAL A 806 20.01 1.08 -15.56
CA VAL A 806 20.32 -0.31 -15.91
C VAL A 806 19.65 -0.64 -17.25
N VAL A 807 20.33 -1.35 -18.14
CA VAL A 807 19.71 -1.85 -19.39
C VAL A 807 19.54 -3.36 -19.31
N SER A 808 18.30 -3.84 -19.40
CA SER A 808 17.99 -5.26 -19.47
C SER A 808 18.09 -5.73 -20.91
N VAL A 809 19.00 -6.66 -21.17
CA VAL A 809 19.26 -7.21 -22.51
C VAL A 809 18.83 -8.67 -22.54
N ASP A 810 18.02 -9.02 -23.55
CA ASP A 810 17.45 -10.36 -23.74
C ASP A 810 17.97 -10.99 -25.05
N PRO A 811 19.24 -11.45 -25.09
CA PRO A 811 19.84 -12.07 -26.25
C PRO A 811 19.45 -13.54 -26.40
N LYS A 812 19.43 -13.99 -27.65
CA LYS A 812 19.23 -15.38 -28.06
C LYS A 812 20.32 -15.80 -29.04
N ARG A 813 20.88 -16.99 -28.86
CA ARG A 813 21.95 -17.52 -29.71
C ARG A 813 21.43 -17.89 -31.10
N VAL A 814 22.12 -17.43 -32.14
CA VAL A 814 21.86 -17.75 -33.55
C VAL A 814 23.14 -18.34 -34.15
N TYR A 815 23.05 -19.55 -34.67
CA TYR A 815 24.19 -20.28 -35.25
C TYR A 815 24.38 -19.94 -36.73
N VAL A 816 25.64 -19.85 -37.15
CA VAL A 816 26.07 -19.64 -38.54
C VAL A 816 27.24 -20.56 -38.88
N THR A 817 27.45 -20.80 -40.18
CA THR A 817 28.50 -21.74 -40.64
C THR A 817 29.87 -21.07 -40.64
N SER A 818 29.91 -19.83 -41.11
CA SER A 818 31.08 -18.94 -41.14
C SER A 818 30.72 -17.57 -40.57
N PRO A 819 31.67 -16.81 -40.00
CA PRO A 819 31.50 -15.39 -39.70
C PRO A 819 30.97 -14.56 -40.88
N ASP A 820 31.30 -14.94 -42.11
CA ASP A 820 30.88 -14.23 -43.33
C ASP A 820 29.39 -14.41 -43.70
N ASP A 821 28.68 -15.34 -43.04
CA ASP A 821 27.26 -15.60 -43.30
C ASP A 821 26.33 -14.52 -42.70
N THR A 822 26.88 -13.57 -41.94
CA THR A 822 26.13 -12.50 -41.29
C THR A 822 26.98 -11.24 -41.17
N GLU A 823 26.33 -10.07 -41.18
CA GLU A 823 27.00 -8.79 -40.91
C GLU A 823 27.19 -8.55 -39.40
N HIS A 824 26.60 -9.40 -38.55
CA HIS A 824 26.67 -9.30 -37.10
C HIS A 824 27.98 -9.85 -36.54
N HIS A 825 28.38 -9.34 -35.36
CA HIS A 825 29.55 -9.88 -34.67
C HIS A 825 29.30 -11.32 -34.21
N THR A 826 30.16 -12.24 -34.66
CA THR A 826 30.10 -13.67 -34.32
C THR A 826 31.25 -14.06 -33.39
N ILE A 827 31.00 -15.09 -32.58
CA ILE A 827 32.00 -15.77 -31.78
C ILE A 827 32.10 -17.24 -32.21
N LYS A 828 33.28 -17.83 -32.03
CA LYS A 828 33.45 -19.27 -32.15
C LYS A 828 33.01 -19.94 -30.85
N THR A 829 31.94 -20.72 -30.91
CA THR A 829 31.35 -21.38 -29.74
C THR A 829 32.00 -22.74 -29.48
N LYS A 830 32.15 -23.08 -28.20
CA LYS A 830 32.52 -24.42 -27.72
C LYS A 830 31.37 -25.42 -27.81
N TYR A 831 30.16 -24.96 -28.12
CA TYR A 831 28.93 -25.75 -28.14
C TYR A 831 28.31 -25.76 -29.55
N PRO A 832 28.79 -26.62 -30.47
CA PRO A 832 28.19 -26.75 -31.79
C PRO A 832 26.72 -27.17 -31.73
N ASN A 833 25.92 -26.69 -32.67
CA ASN A 833 24.54 -27.16 -32.80
C ASN A 833 24.46 -28.54 -33.48
N ALA A 834 23.24 -29.08 -33.62
CA ALA A 834 22.99 -30.37 -34.27
C ALA A 834 23.49 -30.45 -35.73
N SER A 835 23.59 -29.31 -36.40
CA SER A 835 24.12 -29.18 -37.78
C SER A 835 25.65 -29.03 -37.83
N GLY A 836 26.34 -29.10 -36.69
CA GLY A 836 27.79 -28.95 -36.60
C GLY A 836 28.31 -27.53 -36.77
N GLN A 837 27.44 -26.51 -36.75
CA GLN A 837 27.85 -25.10 -36.86
C GLN A 837 28.61 -24.68 -35.61
N THR A 838 29.80 -24.08 -35.80
CA THR A 838 30.74 -23.73 -34.71
C THR A 838 30.86 -22.23 -34.46
N TYR A 839 30.13 -21.41 -35.21
CA TYR A 839 30.03 -19.98 -35.01
C TYR A 839 28.61 -19.60 -34.62
N CYS A 840 28.47 -18.59 -33.76
CA CYS A 840 27.18 -18.01 -33.42
C CYS A 840 27.30 -16.52 -33.09
N TRP A 841 26.20 -15.81 -33.22
CA TRP A 841 26.01 -14.46 -32.70
C TRP A 841 24.79 -14.44 -31.77
N TYR A 842 24.62 -13.34 -31.04
CA TYR A 842 23.53 -13.19 -30.08
C TYR A 842 22.57 -12.11 -30.55
N GLN A 843 21.41 -12.54 -31.03
CA GLN A 843 20.36 -11.66 -31.51
C GLN A 843 19.56 -11.09 -30.34
N CYS A 844 19.35 -9.79 -30.31
CA CYS A 844 18.56 -9.15 -29.27
C CYS A 844 17.05 -9.29 -29.53
N THR A 845 16.27 -9.27 -28.45
CA THR A 845 14.81 -9.35 -28.50
C THR A 845 14.15 -8.22 -27.72
N ILE A 846 12.87 -7.98 -28.02
CA ILE A 846 12.01 -7.04 -27.31
C ILE A 846 10.70 -7.71 -26.88
N LYS A 847 9.85 -6.96 -26.17
CA LYS A 847 8.53 -7.41 -25.67
C LYS A 847 8.61 -8.67 -24.80
N GLY A 848 9.66 -8.76 -23.99
CA GLY A 848 9.96 -9.90 -23.10
C GLY A 848 10.27 -11.17 -23.88
N GLY A 849 11.24 -11.11 -24.80
CA GLY A 849 11.71 -12.26 -25.56
C GLY A 849 10.86 -12.70 -26.76
N ARG A 850 9.76 -11.99 -27.07
CA ARG A 850 8.75 -12.47 -28.06
C ARG A 850 9.01 -12.01 -29.48
N GLU A 851 9.78 -10.95 -29.67
CA GLU A 851 10.06 -10.35 -30.97
C GLU A 851 11.57 -10.16 -31.11
N SER A 852 12.17 -10.87 -32.07
CA SER A 852 13.58 -10.69 -32.44
C SER A 852 13.79 -9.38 -33.20
N ARG A 853 14.95 -8.77 -32.99
CA ARG A 853 15.43 -7.61 -33.74
C ARG A 853 16.70 -7.94 -34.49
N ASP A 854 16.93 -7.25 -35.61
CA ASP A 854 18.11 -7.42 -36.45
C ASP A 854 19.28 -6.59 -35.90
N ILE A 855 19.66 -6.89 -34.66
CA ILE A 855 20.73 -6.22 -33.93
C ILE A 855 21.40 -7.22 -33.00
N ASP A 856 22.73 -7.25 -33.03
CA ASP A 856 23.50 -8.13 -32.15
C ASP A 856 23.72 -7.51 -30.78
N VAL A 857 24.06 -8.36 -29.80
CA VAL A 857 24.24 -7.95 -28.42
C VAL A 857 25.35 -6.90 -28.27
N ARG A 858 26.44 -6.97 -29.06
CA ARG A 858 27.56 -6.01 -28.97
C ARG A 858 27.16 -4.66 -29.51
N GLN A 859 26.42 -4.61 -30.60
CA GLN A 859 25.81 -3.38 -31.12
C GLN A 859 24.93 -2.74 -30.03
N LEU A 860 24.02 -3.51 -29.43
CA LEU A 860 23.13 -3.00 -28.39
C LEU A 860 23.91 -2.44 -27.20
N VAL A 861 24.82 -3.22 -26.60
CA VAL A 861 25.51 -2.79 -25.37
C VAL A 861 26.41 -1.56 -25.59
N LYS A 862 27.05 -1.45 -26.76
CA LYS A 862 27.88 -0.28 -27.11
C LYS A 862 27.02 0.97 -27.28
N ALA A 863 25.88 0.85 -27.95
CA ALA A 863 24.97 1.97 -28.14
C ALA A 863 24.42 2.50 -26.81
N VAL A 864 24.01 1.61 -25.90
CA VAL A 864 23.45 2.04 -24.61
C VAL A 864 24.51 2.57 -23.64
N GLU A 865 25.74 2.04 -23.69
CA GLU A 865 26.88 2.64 -22.98
C GLU A 865 27.13 4.07 -23.46
N ALA A 866 27.15 4.30 -24.78
CA ALA A 866 27.30 5.63 -25.35
C ALA A 866 26.18 6.60 -24.95
N MET A 867 24.94 6.09 -24.77
CA MET A 867 23.79 6.87 -24.29
C MET A 867 23.84 7.19 -22.78
N GLY A 868 24.75 6.58 -22.03
CA GLY A 868 24.91 6.82 -20.60
C GLY A 868 24.26 5.76 -19.69
N ALA A 869 24.02 4.55 -20.17
CA ALA A 869 23.71 3.43 -19.27
C ALA A 869 24.90 3.18 -18.31
N GLY A 870 24.63 2.90 -17.05
CA GLY A 870 25.68 2.63 -16.05
C GLY A 870 25.82 1.16 -15.67
N GLU A 871 24.92 0.29 -16.12
CA GLU A 871 24.97 -1.14 -15.83
C GLU A 871 24.14 -1.93 -16.86
N VAL A 872 24.62 -3.11 -17.27
CA VAL A 872 23.89 -4.03 -18.15
C VAL A 872 23.42 -5.22 -17.35
N LEU A 873 22.10 -5.44 -17.31
CA LEU A 873 21.49 -6.69 -16.86
C LEU A 873 21.44 -7.65 -18.05
N LEU A 874 22.42 -8.56 -18.12
CA LEU A 874 22.61 -9.47 -19.24
C LEU A 874 21.88 -10.79 -18.97
N ASN A 875 20.64 -10.88 -19.45
CA ASN A 875 19.89 -12.12 -19.43
C ASN A 875 20.38 -13.05 -20.56
N CYS A 876 19.87 -14.28 -20.58
CA CYS A 876 20.10 -15.21 -21.69
C CYS A 876 18.85 -16.06 -21.88
N ILE A 877 18.14 -15.87 -23.00
CA ILE A 877 16.89 -16.57 -23.30
C ILE A 877 17.11 -18.09 -23.30
N ASP A 878 18.24 -18.56 -23.82
CA ASP A 878 18.54 -20.00 -23.93
C ASP A 878 18.87 -20.65 -22.57
N LYS A 879 19.23 -19.86 -21.55
CA LYS A 879 19.53 -20.34 -20.19
C LYS A 879 18.39 -20.07 -19.20
N ASP A 880 17.40 -19.28 -19.57
CA ASP A 880 16.33 -18.91 -18.66
C ASP A 880 15.52 -20.14 -18.20
N GLY A 881 15.33 -20.26 -16.88
CA GLY A 881 14.66 -21.41 -16.25
C GLY A 881 15.40 -22.75 -16.31
N SER A 882 16.57 -22.86 -16.96
CA SER A 882 17.27 -24.14 -17.14
C SER A 882 17.90 -24.68 -15.85
N ASN A 883 18.25 -23.79 -14.91
CA ASN A 883 19.03 -24.09 -13.70
C ASN A 883 20.35 -24.83 -14.03
N SER A 884 20.97 -24.55 -15.17
CA SER A 884 22.18 -25.24 -15.69
C SER A 884 23.43 -24.36 -15.75
N GLY A 885 23.41 -23.20 -15.10
CA GLY A 885 24.48 -22.21 -15.12
C GLY A 885 24.28 -21.10 -16.16
N PHE A 886 25.02 -20.01 -15.97
CA PHE A 886 24.99 -18.82 -16.84
C PHE A 886 25.66 -19.10 -18.21
N ASP A 887 25.39 -18.27 -19.22
CA ASP A 887 26.12 -18.32 -20.49
C ASP A 887 27.44 -17.55 -20.39
N LEU A 888 28.53 -18.29 -20.12
CA LEU A 888 29.87 -17.70 -19.94
C LEU A 888 30.45 -17.11 -21.23
N GLU A 889 30.08 -17.63 -22.41
CA GLU A 889 30.58 -17.11 -23.69
C GLU A 889 29.95 -15.76 -24.00
N LEU A 890 28.63 -15.65 -23.77
CA LEU A 890 27.89 -14.39 -23.88
C LEU A 890 28.45 -13.31 -22.95
N ILE A 891 28.67 -13.64 -21.68
CA ILE A 891 29.20 -12.69 -20.69
C ILE A 891 30.57 -12.17 -21.12
N ASN A 892 31.48 -13.06 -21.52
CA ASN A 892 32.82 -12.67 -21.94
C ASN A 892 32.81 -11.83 -23.24
N ASP A 893 31.93 -12.14 -24.19
CA ASP A 893 31.80 -11.37 -25.43
C ASP A 893 31.28 -9.94 -25.19
N VAL A 894 30.31 -9.80 -24.29
CA VAL A 894 29.78 -8.50 -23.84
C VAL A 894 30.82 -7.73 -23.01
N LYS A 895 31.50 -8.36 -22.05
CA LYS A 895 32.57 -7.71 -21.26
C LYS A 895 33.73 -7.24 -22.14
N ALA A 896 33.99 -7.90 -23.27
CA ALA A 896 34.99 -7.44 -24.22
C ALA A 896 34.51 -6.25 -25.09
N ALA A 897 33.22 -5.91 -25.05
CA ALA A 897 32.62 -4.86 -25.88
C ALA A 897 32.47 -3.50 -25.19
N ILE A 898 32.29 -3.50 -23.85
CA ILE A 898 31.91 -2.33 -23.05
C ILE A 898 32.73 -2.24 -21.77
N LYS A 899 32.76 -1.04 -21.17
CA LYS A 899 33.46 -0.70 -19.92
C LYS A 899 32.51 -0.46 -18.74
N ILE A 900 31.20 -0.52 -18.93
CA ILE A 900 30.22 -0.46 -17.83
C ILE A 900 30.04 -1.84 -17.15
N PRO A 901 29.62 -1.88 -15.87
CA PRO A 901 29.31 -3.12 -15.16
C PRO A 901 28.30 -4.03 -15.87
N VAL A 902 28.53 -5.34 -15.82
CA VAL A 902 27.63 -6.38 -16.35
C VAL A 902 27.20 -7.31 -15.23
N ILE A 903 25.88 -7.45 -15.09
CA ILE A 903 25.21 -8.42 -14.22
C ILE A 903 24.93 -9.67 -15.04
N ALA A 904 25.52 -10.81 -14.66
CA ALA A 904 25.16 -12.11 -15.20
C ALA A 904 23.79 -12.55 -14.69
N SER A 905 22.87 -12.86 -15.60
CA SER A 905 21.51 -13.30 -15.30
C SER A 905 21.12 -14.52 -16.15
N SER A 906 20.06 -15.22 -15.75
CA SER A 906 19.48 -16.42 -16.38
C SER A 906 20.37 -17.68 -16.29
N GLY A 907 19.80 -18.78 -15.76
CA GLY A 907 20.45 -20.10 -15.66
C GLY A 907 21.00 -20.49 -14.28
N ALA A 908 21.09 -19.55 -13.33
CA ALA A 908 21.48 -19.85 -11.96
C ALA A 908 20.52 -20.87 -11.30
N GLY A 909 21.07 -21.84 -10.58
CA GLY A 909 20.31 -22.95 -9.99
C GLY A 909 20.93 -23.51 -8.70
N VAL A 910 22.27 -23.49 -8.62
CA VAL A 910 23.03 -23.90 -7.43
C VAL A 910 24.15 -22.89 -7.15
N PRO A 911 24.68 -22.82 -5.91
CA PRO A 911 25.81 -21.94 -5.56
C PRO A 911 27.03 -22.09 -6.48
N LYS A 912 27.30 -23.31 -6.97
CA LYS A 912 28.39 -23.57 -7.91
C LYS A 912 28.32 -22.72 -9.18
N HIS A 913 27.12 -22.39 -9.68
CA HIS A 913 26.99 -21.53 -10.86
C HIS A 913 27.48 -20.10 -10.62
N PHE A 914 27.35 -19.58 -9.39
CA PHE A 914 27.90 -18.28 -9.02
C PHE A 914 29.43 -18.33 -8.93
N GLU A 915 29.97 -19.42 -8.38
CA GLU A 915 31.41 -19.65 -8.37
C GLU A 915 31.96 -19.69 -9.80
N ASP A 916 31.36 -20.50 -10.66
CA ASP A 916 31.81 -20.67 -12.05
C ASP A 916 31.76 -19.35 -12.82
N VAL A 917 30.70 -18.55 -12.67
CA VAL A 917 30.61 -17.27 -13.39
C VAL A 917 31.66 -16.27 -12.90
N PHE A 918 31.91 -16.17 -11.59
CA PHE A 918 32.94 -15.27 -11.06
C PHE A 918 34.37 -15.78 -11.29
N ARG A 919 34.56 -17.09 -11.47
CA ARG A 919 35.87 -17.69 -11.71
C ARG A 919 36.28 -17.62 -13.18
N TYR A 920 35.34 -17.78 -14.10
CA TYR A 920 35.60 -17.93 -15.54
C TYR A 920 35.20 -16.72 -16.38
N THR A 921 34.68 -15.67 -15.76
CA THR A 921 34.33 -14.40 -16.42
C THR A 921 34.75 -13.21 -15.58
N THR A 922 34.74 -12.02 -16.17
CA THR A 922 34.96 -10.74 -15.49
C THR A 922 33.65 -10.03 -15.14
N THR A 923 32.55 -10.78 -14.98
CA THR A 923 31.25 -10.19 -14.59
C THR A 923 31.33 -9.48 -13.25
N ASP A 924 30.60 -8.39 -13.12
CA ASP A 924 30.66 -7.50 -11.95
C ASP A 924 29.67 -7.92 -10.85
N ALA A 925 28.56 -8.57 -11.24
CA ALA A 925 27.57 -9.12 -10.33
C ALA A 925 26.88 -10.34 -10.96
N ALA A 926 26.20 -11.13 -10.13
CA ALA A 926 25.39 -12.25 -10.57
C ALA A 926 24.01 -12.22 -9.91
N LEU A 927 22.98 -12.49 -10.71
CA LEU A 927 21.58 -12.42 -10.31
C LEU A 927 20.95 -13.81 -10.26
N GLY A 928 20.26 -14.08 -9.15
CA GLY A 928 19.41 -15.26 -9.00
C GLY A 928 17.95 -14.87 -8.76
N ALA A 929 17.03 -15.65 -9.31
CA ALA A 929 15.58 -15.47 -9.11
C ALA A 929 14.96 -16.78 -8.58
N GLY A 930 14.70 -17.74 -9.49
CA GLY A 930 13.98 -18.97 -9.20
C GLY A 930 14.50 -19.78 -8.01
N MET A 931 15.82 -19.99 -7.91
CA MET A 931 16.43 -20.75 -6.80
C MET A 931 16.20 -20.11 -5.42
N PHE A 932 16.18 -18.77 -5.36
CA PHE A 932 15.89 -18.03 -4.13
C PHE A 932 14.39 -18.00 -3.83
N HIS A 933 13.53 -17.85 -4.85
CA HIS A 933 12.07 -17.92 -4.70
C HIS A 933 11.61 -19.26 -4.12
N ARG A 934 12.16 -20.35 -4.66
CA ARG A 934 11.81 -21.73 -4.26
C ARG A 934 12.42 -22.13 -2.92
N GLY A 935 13.33 -21.31 -2.37
CA GLY A 935 14.04 -21.63 -1.15
C GLY A 935 14.95 -22.85 -1.27
N GLU A 936 15.35 -23.22 -2.50
CA GLU A 936 16.33 -24.28 -2.76
C GLU A 936 17.69 -23.89 -2.16
N PHE A 937 18.04 -22.61 -2.34
CA PHE A 937 19.18 -21.97 -1.69
C PHE A 937 18.78 -20.56 -1.24
N THR A 938 19.42 -20.06 -0.20
CA THR A 938 19.36 -18.66 0.21
C THR A 938 20.56 -17.90 -0.34
N VAL A 939 20.48 -16.55 -0.35
CA VAL A 939 21.64 -15.74 -0.72
C VAL A 939 22.81 -15.98 0.25
N GLY A 940 22.52 -16.13 1.54
CA GLY A 940 23.53 -16.46 2.56
C GLY A 940 24.28 -17.76 2.26
N GLN A 941 23.59 -18.81 1.77
CA GLN A 941 24.24 -20.06 1.37
C GLN A 941 25.12 -19.89 0.13
N VAL A 942 24.70 -19.08 -0.85
CA VAL A 942 25.54 -18.75 -2.01
C VAL A 942 26.79 -18.00 -1.56
N LYS A 943 26.64 -17.01 -0.68
CA LYS A 943 27.77 -16.26 -0.12
C LYS A 943 28.71 -17.12 0.70
N GLU A 944 28.18 -18.04 1.50
CA GLU A 944 28.97 -19.01 2.26
C GLU A 944 29.84 -19.87 1.33
N HIS A 945 29.23 -20.42 0.27
CA HIS A 945 29.95 -21.18 -0.76
C HIS A 945 31.07 -20.34 -1.39
N LEU A 946 30.75 -19.13 -1.85
CA LEU A 946 31.73 -18.24 -2.46
C LEU A 946 32.87 -17.87 -1.51
N ARG A 947 32.56 -17.64 -0.23
CA ARG A 947 33.59 -17.34 0.79
C ARG A 947 34.53 -18.53 0.99
N ASN A 948 33.99 -19.75 1.04
CA ASN A 948 34.79 -20.97 1.18
C ASN A 948 35.70 -21.21 -0.04
N GLU A 949 35.27 -20.76 -1.21
CA GLU A 949 36.04 -20.79 -2.47
C GLU A 949 37.03 -19.62 -2.63
N GLY A 950 37.15 -18.77 -1.59
CA GLY A 950 38.10 -17.66 -1.54
C GLY A 950 37.61 -16.34 -2.16
N PHE A 951 36.33 -16.23 -2.51
CA PHE A 951 35.78 -14.98 -3.03
C PHE A 951 35.42 -14.00 -1.91
N LEU A 952 35.73 -12.73 -2.12
CA LEU A 952 35.30 -11.65 -1.25
C LEU A 952 33.79 -11.40 -1.40
N VAL A 953 33.02 -11.59 -0.34
CA VAL A 953 31.57 -11.36 -0.29
C VAL A 953 31.19 -10.48 0.89
N ARG A 954 30.08 -9.73 0.79
CA ARG A 954 29.55 -8.97 1.93
C ARG A 954 29.02 -9.92 3.01
N ASN A 955 29.51 -9.74 4.24
CA ASN A 955 29.07 -10.50 5.40
C ASN A 955 27.66 -10.10 5.88
N SER A 956 26.96 -11.05 6.49
CA SER A 956 25.75 -10.77 7.25
C SER A 956 26.13 -10.13 8.58
N GLU A 957 25.54 -8.98 8.88
CA GLU A 957 25.70 -8.29 10.15
C GLU A 957 24.34 -8.23 10.86
N SER A 958 24.29 -8.52 12.16
CA SER A 958 23.09 -8.44 12.98
C SER A 958 22.84 -7.01 13.48
N ASP A 959 21.57 -6.69 13.77
CA ASP A 959 21.19 -5.51 14.56
C ASP A 959 21.72 -5.73 15.99
N GLU A 960 22.81 -5.05 16.36
CA GLU A 960 23.26 -4.93 17.77
C GLU A 960 22.49 -3.82 18.50
#